data_AF-A0A7H8K5F0-F1
#
_entry.id   AF-A0A7H8K5F0-F1
#
_cell.length_a   1.000
_cell.length_b   1.000
_cell.length_c   1.000
_cell.angle_alpha   90.00
_cell.angle_beta   90.00
_cell.angle_gamma   90.00
#
_symmetry.space_group_name_H-M   'P 1'
#
loop_
_entity.id
_entity.type
_entity.pdbx_description
1 polymer ?
#
loop_
_entity_poly.entity_id
_entity_poly.type
_entity_poly.pdbx_seq_one_letter_code
_entity_poly.pdbx_strand_id
1 'polypeptide(L)'
;MTLAIVLAAGSSAASLPTETVPGGSLTDRLAEQWRRAGVADVRFAASLDEVADLAATAGGPVVLSGVDLVAHTAVLRHLVTSPVGPTVALVLTDPPTGGRTAVREERGQVVDAGPVERLDGEATGIFGGAVRVGRDDVPALVSAARAADGDRQAVGPAVDRVFAGLAGQGALVFAHRVRLLVAHRVDDRTGLAVAEAAVAAVDEDRAELRLSVKEKDDFFTTYFVSTWSPQVTKVCARLGLSPTAVTMISVVFAVAAAALFATGGRPALVGGAVLLYLGFVLDCVDGQLARYTRNFSAWGGWLDTMADRAKEYLVYAGLGWGATAAGFRYGWALAIAAMTLQTVRHMTDAWYGVLHDEAARRPKTVGTGGGGIGDRLNAASNRVQADSGSLSYWLKRTVVFPIGERWALIALAAALFDQRTALFAVLIWGVLAFGYTGALRTLRARWMWVPVLDTVDATLHRDDGPLATRLPVLRRPGPLVLAVVAALAAAGLVLVTLLGGVGDGSDPAPWLRWAAVPVVLLVLLAAAAGTGAAHNGPLDWLVPAALRAAEFLFAVAVGVIGGAPAWLIFGYVFVLTLHHYDLVARLEKRQPAPPLHSATLGWEGRSVVLALTAIAGIVSIGLATLGIYLLVLFVASVVLAWFVRPSRPTRAPAGTRQGATL
;
A
#
# COMPACT_ATOMS: atom_id res chain seq x y z
N MET A 1 -17.00 19.67 -6.04
CA MET A 1 -17.87 18.78 -6.84
C MET A 1 -17.10 18.36 -8.08
N THR A 2 -17.34 17.17 -8.61
CA THR A 2 -16.73 16.71 -9.87
C THR A 2 -17.54 17.27 -11.04
N LEU A 3 -16.85 17.80 -12.05
CA LEU A 3 -17.43 18.25 -13.31
C LEU A 3 -17.22 17.16 -14.38
N ALA A 4 -18.24 16.74 -15.11
CA ALA A 4 -18.09 15.94 -16.33
C ALA A 4 -18.27 16.80 -17.57
N ILE A 5 -17.33 16.70 -18.51
CA ILE A 5 -17.35 17.35 -19.81
C ILE A 5 -17.49 16.26 -20.86
N VAL A 6 -18.62 16.24 -21.55
CA VAL A 6 -18.94 15.31 -22.64
C VAL A 6 -18.60 16.00 -23.96
N LEU A 7 -17.56 15.50 -24.64
CA LEU A 7 -17.03 16.08 -25.86
C LEU A 7 -17.68 15.42 -27.09
N ALA A 8 -18.46 16.22 -27.83
CA ALA A 8 -19.10 15.80 -29.08
C ALA A 8 -18.29 16.21 -30.34
N ALA A 9 -17.25 17.03 -30.18
CA ALA A 9 -16.48 17.60 -31.28
C ALA A 9 -15.89 16.51 -32.21
N GLY A 10 -16.28 16.54 -33.49
CA GLY A 10 -15.72 15.68 -34.52
C GLY A 10 -16.11 14.20 -34.45
N SER A 11 -17.10 13.82 -33.64
CA SER A 11 -17.58 12.43 -33.54
C SER A 11 -18.84 12.20 -34.36
N SER A 12 -18.80 11.24 -35.29
CA SER A 12 -19.99 10.73 -36.01
C SER A 12 -20.99 10.02 -35.09
N ALA A 13 -20.56 9.64 -33.89
CA ALA A 13 -21.36 8.88 -32.94
C ALA A 13 -22.38 9.75 -32.17
N ALA A 14 -22.19 11.08 -32.13
CA ALA A 14 -22.98 12.00 -31.31
C ALA A 14 -24.49 11.92 -31.58
N SER A 15 -24.88 11.77 -32.85
CA SER A 15 -26.29 11.76 -33.29
C SER A 15 -26.89 10.36 -33.43
N LEU A 16 -26.15 9.31 -33.02
CA LEU A 16 -26.67 7.94 -33.11
C LEU A 16 -27.85 7.76 -32.14
N PRO A 17 -29.00 7.24 -32.62
CA PRO A 17 -30.15 6.98 -31.76
C PRO A 17 -29.87 5.76 -30.86
N THR A 18 -30.33 5.82 -29.61
CA THR A 18 -30.20 4.69 -28.67
C THR A 18 -31.56 4.08 -28.39
N GLU A 19 -31.62 2.77 -28.22
CA GLU A 19 -32.88 2.10 -27.81
C GLU A 19 -33.22 2.33 -26.33
N THR A 20 -32.21 2.69 -25.52
CA THR A 20 -32.36 2.84 -24.06
C THR A 20 -33.06 4.12 -23.60
N VAL A 21 -33.06 5.16 -24.44
CA VAL A 21 -33.76 6.44 -24.18
C VAL A 21 -34.69 6.70 -25.36
N PRO A 22 -36.02 6.60 -25.20
CA PRO A 22 -36.96 6.82 -26.29
C PRO A 22 -36.77 8.21 -26.92
N GLY A 23 -36.32 8.26 -28.17
CA GLY A 23 -36.03 9.51 -28.90
C GLY A 23 -34.73 10.23 -28.50
N GLY A 24 -33.89 9.63 -27.65
CA GLY A 24 -32.63 10.21 -27.18
C GLY A 24 -31.41 9.81 -28.02
N SER A 25 -30.41 10.70 -28.06
CA SER A 25 -29.11 10.45 -28.70
C SER A 25 -28.14 9.71 -27.77
N LEU A 26 -27.07 9.17 -28.33
CA LEU A 26 -25.97 8.57 -27.55
C LEU A 26 -25.36 9.57 -26.57
N THR A 27 -25.31 10.86 -26.95
CA THR A 27 -24.87 11.96 -26.10
C THR A 27 -25.77 12.14 -24.87
N ASP A 28 -27.10 12.09 -25.04
CA ASP A 28 -28.06 12.22 -23.94
C ASP A 28 -27.96 11.03 -22.97
N ARG A 29 -27.82 9.82 -23.53
CA ARG A 29 -27.63 8.59 -22.75
C ARG A 29 -26.37 8.69 -21.88
N LEU A 30 -25.22 9.08 -22.45
CA LEU A 30 -23.96 9.15 -21.71
C LEU A 30 -24.02 10.21 -20.60
N ALA A 31 -24.62 11.37 -20.86
CA ALA A 31 -24.80 12.41 -19.85
C ALA A 31 -25.66 11.93 -18.67
N GLU A 32 -26.75 11.21 -18.95
CA GLU A 32 -27.59 10.61 -17.92
C GLU A 32 -26.85 9.50 -17.14
N GLN A 33 -26.05 8.69 -17.82
CA GLN A 33 -25.19 7.70 -17.15
C GLN A 33 -24.16 8.35 -16.23
N TRP A 34 -23.56 9.49 -16.60
CA TRP A 34 -22.66 10.24 -15.71
C TRP A 34 -23.37 10.72 -14.44
N ARG A 35 -24.62 11.19 -14.56
CA ARG A 35 -25.43 11.57 -13.39
C ARG A 35 -25.69 10.37 -12.48
N ARG A 36 -26.07 9.23 -13.04
CA ARG A 36 -26.27 7.97 -12.29
C ARG A 36 -24.97 7.40 -11.70
N ALA A 37 -23.83 7.72 -12.30
CA ALA A 37 -22.51 7.40 -11.78
C ALA A 37 -22.06 8.34 -10.64
N GLY A 38 -22.86 9.36 -10.30
CA GLY A 38 -22.64 10.27 -9.18
C GLY A 38 -22.05 11.63 -9.55
N VAL A 39 -22.02 12.00 -10.84
CA VAL A 39 -21.55 13.31 -11.28
C VAL A 39 -22.74 14.26 -11.48
N ALA A 40 -22.91 15.21 -10.56
CA ALA A 40 -24.06 16.12 -10.57
C ALA A 40 -23.96 17.20 -11.67
N ASP A 41 -22.76 17.70 -11.98
CA ASP A 41 -22.53 18.74 -12.99
C ASP A 41 -21.98 18.09 -14.27
N VAL A 42 -22.84 17.98 -15.28
CA VAL A 42 -22.51 17.43 -16.59
C VAL A 42 -22.70 18.52 -17.63
N ARG A 43 -21.63 18.85 -18.36
CA ARG A 43 -21.58 19.87 -19.41
C ARG A 43 -21.20 19.23 -20.74
N PHE A 44 -21.71 19.80 -21.81
CA PHE A 44 -21.33 19.43 -23.17
C PHE A 44 -20.30 20.43 -23.69
N ALA A 45 -19.35 19.95 -24.47
CA ALA A 45 -18.40 20.80 -25.19
C ALA A 45 -18.43 20.47 -26.68
N ALA A 46 -18.57 21.52 -27.51
CA ALA A 46 -18.58 21.44 -28.96
C ALA A 46 -17.18 21.58 -29.57
N SER A 47 -16.21 22.12 -28.81
CA SER A 47 -14.82 22.30 -29.23
C SER A 47 -13.83 21.95 -28.10
N LEU A 48 -12.55 21.80 -28.44
CA LEU A 48 -11.49 21.58 -27.46
C LEU A 48 -11.16 22.84 -26.66
N ASP A 49 -11.36 24.02 -27.23
CA ASP A 49 -11.24 25.30 -26.52
C ASP A 49 -12.31 25.42 -25.41
N GLU A 50 -13.56 25.02 -25.70
CA GLU A 50 -14.62 24.97 -24.69
C GLU A 50 -14.33 23.96 -23.57
N VAL A 51 -13.71 22.81 -23.90
CA VAL A 51 -13.21 21.86 -22.87
C VAL A 51 -12.20 22.56 -21.96
N ALA A 52 -11.26 23.32 -22.53
CA ALA A 52 -10.24 24.02 -21.77
C ALA A 52 -10.84 25.08 -20.84
N ASP A 53 -11.83 25.84 -21.30
CA ASP A 53 -12.49 26.89 -20.51
C ASP A 53 -13.36 26.32 -19.38
N LEU A 54 -14.14 25.27 -19.67
CA LEU A 54 -14.92 24.56 -18.66
C LEU A 54 -14.01 23.92 -17.60
N ALA A 55 -12.91 23.29 -18.02
CA ALA A 55 -11.95 22.69 -17.09
C ALA A 55 -11.23 23.75 -16.24
N ALA A 56 -10.88 24.91 -16.81
CA ALA A 56 -10.20 25.99 -16.09
C ALA A 56 -11.03 26.60 -14.95
N THR A 57 -12.36 26.56 -15.07
CA THR A 57 -13.29 27.06 -14.04
C THR A 57 -13.67 26.00 -12.99
N ALA A 58 -13.23 24.75 -13.16
CA ALA A 58 -13.59 23.66 -12.26
C ALA A 58 -12.92 23.79 -10.88
N GLY A 59 -13.73 23.83 -9.82
CA GLY A 59 -13.26 23.84 -8.43
C GLY A 59 -12.80 22.47 -7.88
N GLY A 60 -12.88 21.40 -8.69
CA GLY A 60 -12.63 20.02 -8.29
C GLY A 60 -12.12 19.15 -9.44
N PRO A 61 -12.16 17.81 -9.29
CA PRO A 61 -11.80 16.89 -10.37
C PRO A 61 -12.68 17.08 -11.60
N VAL A 62 -12.12 16.83 -12.79
CA VAL A 62 -12.81 16.93 -14.09
C VAL A 62 -12.82 15.57 -14.76
N VAL A 63 -13.98 15.08 -15.18
CA VAL A 63 -14.10 13.93 -16.07
C VAL A 63 -14.21 14.45 -17.49
N LEU A 64 -13.35 13.99 -18.38
CA LEU A 64 -13.47 14.21 -19.81
C LEU A 64 -13.86 12.89 -20.48
N SER A 65 -14.93 12.90 -21.27
CA SER A 65 -15.37 11.71 -22.02
C SER A 65 -15.79 12.05 -23.45
N GLY A 66 -15.47 11.18 -24.40
CA GLY A 66 -16.03 11.21 -25.75
C GLY A 66 -17.45 10.63 -25.77
N VAL A 67 -18.29 11.16 -26.67
CA VAL A 67 -19.66 10.67 -26.90
C VAL A 67 -19.73 9.26 -27.50
N ASP A 68 -18.62 8.76 -28.01
CA ASP A 68 -18.48 7.44 -28.65
C ASP A 68 -18.37 6.29 -27.65
N LEU A 69 -18.42 6.54 -26.34
CA LEU A 69 -18.34 5.52 -25.30
C LEU A 69 -19.69 4.88 -25.00
N VAL A 70 -19.78 3.55 -25.19
CA VAL A 70 -20.90 2.70 -24.75
C VAL A 70 -20.42 1.78 -23.64
N ALA A 71 -20.90 1.96 -22.42
CA ALA A 71 -20.48 1.17 -21.27
C ALA A 71 -21.60 0.90 -20.26
N HIS A 72 -21.34 -0.06 -19.37
CA HIS A 72 -22.09 -0.21 -18.12
C HIS A 72 -21.96 1.05 -17.25
N THR A 73 -23.03 1.38 -16.52
CA THR A 73 -23.00 2.54 -15.61
C THR A 73 -21.98 2.31 -14.49
N ALA A 74 -21.81 1.06 -14.06
CA ALA A 74 -20.78 0.66 -13.10
C ALA A 74 -19.35 1.02 -13.56
N VAL A 75 -19.03 0.94 -14.86
CA VAL A 75 -17.70 1.32 -15.39
C VAL A 75 -17.45 2.82 -15.21
N LEU A 76 -18.45 3.65 -15.52
CA LEU A 76 -18.36 5.09 -15.32
C LEU A 76 -18.24 5.44 -13.83
N ARG A 77 -19.04 4.76 -12.98
CA ARG A 77 -18.97 4.88 -11.52
C ARG A 77 -17.59 4.49 -11.01
N HIS A 78 -16.99 3.41 -11.53
CA HIS A 78 -15.65 2.97 -11.15
C HIS A 78 -14.58 4.03 -11.46
N LEU A 79 -14.67 4.66 -12.64
CA LEU A 79 -13.76 5.74 -13.03
C LEU A 79 -13.86 6.93 -12.07
N VAL A 80 -15.08 7.38 -11.79
CA VAL A 80 -15.36 8.58 -10.96
C VAL A 80 -14.97 8.35 -9.50
N THR A 81 -15.21 7.15 -8.96
CA THR A 81 -14.99 6.81 -7.54
C THR A 81 -13.66 6.09 -7.30
N SER A 82 -12.78 6.04 -8.29
CA SER A 82 -11.55 5.25 -8.21
C SER A 82 -10.65 5.68 -7.04
N PRO A 83 -10.18 4.72 -6.20
CA PRO A 83 -9.30 5.01 -5.08
C PRO A 83 -7.80 4.97 -5.43
N VAL A 84 -7.42 4.54 -6.65
CA VAL A 84 -6.01 4.26 -6.99
C VAL A 84 -5.15 5.49 -7.25
N GLY A 85 -5.77 6.64 -7.54
CA GLY A 85 -5.05 7.88 -7.75
C GLY A 85 -5.96 9.00 -8.25
N PRO A 86 -5.50 10.26 -8.22
CA PRO A 86 -6.32 11.42 -8.56
C PRO A 86 -6.75 11.40 -10.03
N THR A 87 -5.84 11.01 -10.94
CA THR A 87 -6.09 10.91 -12.38
C THR A 87 -6.13 9.46 -12.84
N VAL A 88 -7.23 9.07 -13.50
CA VAL A 88 -7.52 7.68 -13.90
C VAL A 88 -8.15 7.66 -15.28
N ALA A 89 -7.61 6.87 -16.19
CA ALA A 89 -8.09 6.70 -17.55
C ALA A 89 -8.72 5.32 -17.74
N LEU A 90 -9.84 5.27 -18.47
CA LEU A 90 -10.42 4.01 -18.93
C LEU A 90 -9.48 3.42 -19.99
N VAL A 91 -9.11 2.14 -19.83
CA VAL A 91 -8.26 1.43 -20.80
C VAL A 91 -8.99 0.16 -21.25
N LEU A 92 -9.16 0.03 -22.56
CA LEU A 92 -9.78 -1.13 -23.19
C LEU A 92 -8.71 -2.09 -23.69
N THR A 93 -9.05 -3.38 -23.76
CA THR A 93 -8.17 -4.44 -24.27
C THR A 93 -8.31 -4.65 -25.78
N ASP A 94 -9.14 -3.85 -26.43
CA ASP A 94 -9.31 -3.85 -27.89
C ASP A 94 -7.95 -3.65 -28.58
N PRO A 95 -7.70 -4.31 -29.72
CA PRO A 95 -6.47 -4.11 -30.47
C PRO A 95 -6.34 -2.65 -30.91
N PRO A 96 -5.11 -2.12 -31.06
CA PRO A 96 -4.91 -0.77 -31.56
C PRO A 96 -5.56 -0.59 -32.93
N THR A 97 -6.62 0.22 -32.99
CA THR A 97 -7.31 0.60 -34.23
C THR A 97 -6.85 1.99 -34.66
N GLY A 98 -6.71 2.21 -35.97
CA GLY A 98 -6.25 3.49 -36.53
C GLY A 98 -7.00 4.69 -35.96
N GLY A 99 -6.26 5.66 -35.42
CA GLY A 99 -6.79 6.91 -34.85
C GLY A 99 -7.09 6.90 -33.35
N ARG A 100 -7.17 5.73 -32.68
CA ARG A 100 -7.31 5.66 -31.21
C ARG A 100 -5.94 5.70 -30.53
N THR A 101 -5.85 6.34 -29.37
CA THR A 101 -4.60 6.41 -28.61
C THR A 101 -4.28 5.04 -28.02
N ALA A 102 -3.16 4.45 -28.44
CA ALA A 102 -2.63 3.24 -27.85
C ALA A 102 -1.94 3.56 -26.52
N VAL A 103 -2.00 2.62 -25.58
CA VAL A 103 -1.56 2.80 -24.19
C VAL A 103 -0.62 1.68 -23.80
N ARG A 104 0.52 2.05 -23.24
CA ARG A 104 1.41 1.13 -22.52
C ARG A 104 1.20 1.30 -21.03
N GLU A 105 0.87 0.19 -20.36
CA GLU A 105 0.66 0.14 -18.92
C GLU A 105 1.80 -0.63 -18.24
N GLU A 106 2.27 -0.12 -17.11
CA GLU A 106 3.15 -0.84 -16.20
C GLU A 106 2.63 -0.66 -14.76
N ARG A 107 2.32 -1.77 -14.07
CA ARG A 107 1.76 -1.78 -12.71
C ARG A 107 0.49 -0.90 -12.51
N GLY A 108 -0.45 -0.92 -13.45
CA GLY A 108 -1.67 -0.11 -13.33
C GLY A 108 -1.48 1.37 -13.66
N GLN A 109 -0.30 1.79 -14.11
CA GLN A 109 0.01 3.17 -14.51
C GLN A 109 0.18 3.24 -16.02
N VAL A 110 -0.37 4.27 -16.64
CA VAL A 110 -0.08 4.60 -18.04
C VAL A 110 1.30 5.23 -18.09
N VAL A 111 2.26 4.49 -18.65
CA VAL A 111 3.66 4.90 -18.74
C VAL A 111 4.01 5.48 -20.10
N ASP A 112 3.19 5.21 -21.12
CA ASP A 112 3.27 5.82 -22.43
C ASP A 112 1.90 5.79 -23.11
N ALA A 113 1.58 6.82 -23.90
CA ALA A 113 0.33 6.93 -24.65
C ALA A 113 0.51 7.76 -25.92
N GLY A 114 0.08 7.20 -27.05
CA GLY A 114 0.15 7.88 -28.35
C GLY A 114 -0.21 6.95 -29.51
N PRO A 115 0.16 7.32 -30.75
CA PRO A 115 0.13 6.40 -31.87
C PRO A 115 1.02 5.20 -31.61
N VAL A 116 0.61 4.02 -32.11
CA VAL A 116 1.31 2.75 -31.89
C VAL A 116 2.76 2.82 -32.34
N GLU A 117 3.03 3.55 -33.42
CA GLU A 117 4.35 3.70 -34.03
C GLU A 117 5.30 4.54 -33.17
N ARG A 118 4.78 5.31 -32.21
CA ARG A 118 5.54 6.17 -31.31
C ARG A 118 5.66 5.63 -29.89
N LEU A 119 5.05 4.47 -29.59
CA LEU A 119 5.13 3.87 -28.27
C LEU A 119 6.51 3.26 -28.01
N ASP A 120 7.02 3.46 -26.79
CA ASP A 120 8.20 2.76 -26.27
C ASP A 120 7.85 1.33 -25.83
N GLY A 121 7.62 0.45 -26.82
CA GLY A 121 7.29 -0.98 -26.63
C GLY A 121 5.89 -1.36 -27.08
N GLU A 122 5.45 -2.57 -26.72
CA GLU A 122 4.15 -3.10 -27.14
C GLU A 122 2.99 -2.40 -26.44
N ALA A 123 1.96 -2.06 -27.21
CA ALA A 123 0.70 -1.54 -26.68
C ALA A 123 0.02 -2.60 -25.79
N THR A 124 -0.41 -2.18 -24.61
CA THR A 124 -1.13 -3.04 -23.65
C THR A 124 -2.65 -2.86 -23.72
N GLY A 125 -3.12 -1.94 -24.56
CA GLY A 125 -4.52 -1.58 -24.74
C GLY A 125 -4.66 -0.24 -25.45
N ILE A 126 -5.88 0.27 -25.48
CA ILE A 126 -6.22 1.58 -26.05
C ILE A 126 -6.97 2.44 -25.03
N PHE A 127 -6.91 3.76 -25.22
CA PHE A 127 -7.70 4.69 -24.43
C PHE A 127 -9.21 4.47 -24.69
N GLY A 128 -9.93 4.21 -23.61
CA GLY A 128 -11.35 3.88 -23.62
C GLY A 128 -12.28 5.06 -23.79
N GLY A 129 -11.77 6.26 -24.07
CA GLY A 129 -12.60 7.44 -24.35
C GLY A 129 -13.11 8.18 -23.13
N ALA A 130 -12.66 7.83 -21.91
CA ALA A 130 -12.97 8.58 -20.69
C ALA A 130 -11.79 8.63 -19.72
N VAL A 131 -11.55 9.80 -19.12
CA VAL A 131 -10.52 10.03 -18.10
C VAL A 131 -11.09 10.92 -17.00
N ARG A 132 -10.92 10.51 -15.74
CA ARG A 132 -11.06 11.40 -14.57
C ARG A 132 -9.71 12.05 -14.33
N VAL A 133 -9.64 13.37 -14.38
CA VAL A 133 -8.46 14.17 -14.05
C VAL A 133 -8.63 14.76 -12.66
N GLY A 134 -7.65 14.48 -11.80
CA GLY A 134 -7.63 15.04 -10.46
C GLY A 134 -7.38 16.54 -10.48
N ARG A 135 -7.84 17.24 -9.44
CA ARG A 135 -7.74 18.71 -9.34
C ARG A 135 -6.35 19.26 -9.67
N ASP A 136 -5.31 18.61 -9.16
CA ASP A 136 -3.92 19.07 -9.32
C ASP A 136 -3.38 18.89 -10.75
N ASP A 137 -4.01 18.01 -11.54
CA ASP A 137 -3.66 17.73 -12.94
C ASP A 137 -4.58 18.49 -13.93
N VAL A 138 -5.60 19.22 -13.45
CA VAL A 138 -6.50 20.02 -14.30
C VAL A 138 -5.73 21.06 -15.14
N PRO A 139 -4.70 21.77 -14.65
CA PRO A 139 -3.92 22.67 -15.49
C PRO A 139 -3.24 21.95 -16.67
N ALA A 140 -2.80 20.69 -16.48
CA ALA A 140 -2.24 19.87 -17.55
C ALA A 140 -3.33 19.47 -18.57
N LEU A 141 -4.54 19.15 -18.11
CA LEU A 141 -5.69 18.91 -18.98
C LEU A 141 -6.02 20.14 -19.84
N VAL A 142 -6.07 21.34 -19.25
CA VAL A 142 -6.33 22.60 -19.97
C VAL A 142 -5.26 22.84 -21.03
N SER A 143 -3.98 22.65 -20.67
CA SER A 143 -2.85 22.78 -21.59
C SER A 143 -2.94 21.78 -22.75
N ALA A 144 -3.24 20.52 -22.44
CA ALA A 144 -3.40 19.46 -23.44
C ALA A 144 -4.59 19.72 -24.39
N ALA A 145 -5.71 20.22 -23.87
CA ALA A 145 -6.88 20.60 -24.68
C ALA A 145 -6.57 21.72 -25.68
N ARG A 146 -5.91 22.79 -25.23
CA ARG A 146 -5.51 23.91 -26.09
C ARG A 146 -4.47 23.50 -27.14
N ALA A 147 -3.50 22.67 -26.76
CA ALA A 147 -2.51 22.16 -27.70
C ALA A 147 -3.15 21.28 -28.78
N ALA A 148 -4.10 20.43 -28.41
CA ALA A 148 -4.83 19.58 -29.35
C ALA A 148 -5.78 20.37 -30.27
N ASP A 149 -6.33 21.50 -29.82
CA ASP A 149 -7.15 22.38 -30.67
C ASP A 149 -6.32 23.05 -31.77
N GLY A 150 -5.10 23.49 -31.43
CA GLY A 150 -4.18 24.14 -32.37
C GLY A 150 -3.61 23.22 -33.47
N ASP A 151 -3.60 21.90 -33.24
CA ASP A 151 -3.07 20.92 -34.19
C ASP A 151 -4.13 20.46 -35.21
N ARG A 152 -4.24 21.20 -36.31
CA ARG A 152 -5.17 20.92 -37.41
C ARG A 152 -4.78 19.72 -38.28
N GLN A 153 -3.55 19.20 -38.14
CA GLN A 153 -3.07 18.05 -38.93
C GLN A 153 -3.23 16.72 -38.18
N ALA A 154 -3.51 16.77 -36.87
CA ALA A 154 -3.69 15.58 -36.08
C ALA A 154 -4.94 14.79 -36.48
N VAL A 155 -4.74 13.50 -36.72
CA VAL A 155 -5.78 12.53 -37.09
C VAL A 155 -6.25 11.77 -35.84
N GLY A 156 -7.55 11.54 -35.72
CA GLY A 156 -8.17 10.75 -34.65
C GLY A 156 -9.13 11.56 -33.77
N PRO A 157 -9.88 10.89 -32.88
CA PRO A 157 -10.92 11.54 -32.09
C PRO A 157 -10.35 12.61 -31.15
N ALA A 158 -11.09 13.70 -30.95
CA ALA A 158 -10.62 14.84 -30.18
C ALA A 158 -10.24 14.47 -28.74
N VAL A 159 -11.01 13.59 -28.10
CA VAL A 159 -10.75 13.11 -26.72
C VAL A 159 -9.42 12.35 -26.59
N ASP A 160 -9.05 11.57 -27.60
CA ASP A 160 -7.79 10.82 -27.66
C ASP A 160 -6.59 11.76 -27.73
N ARG A 161 -6.68 12.82 -28.55
CA ARG A 161 -5.61 13.82 -28.69
C ARG A 161 -5.34 14.54 -27.37
N VAL A 162 -6.39 14.92 -26.65
CA VAL A 162 -6.25 15.52 -25.31
C VAL A 162 -5.63 14.53 -24.33
N PHE A 163 -6.05 13.27 -24.35
CA PHE A 163 -5.50 12.25 -23.47
C PHE A 163 -4.02 11.98 -23.72
N ALA A 164 -3.60 11.84 -24.99
CA ALA A 164 -2.21 11.67 -25.36
C ALA A 164 -1.36 12.90 -24.93
N GLY A 165 -1.89 14.11 -25.10
CA GLY A 165 -1.26 15.33 -24.62
C GLY A 165 -1.11 15.37 -23.09
N LEU A 166 -2.14 14.97 -22.35
CA LEU A 166 -2.13 14.90 -20.89
C LEU A 166 -1.07 13.91 -20.39
N ALA A 167 -1.01 12.71 -20.98
CA ALA A 167 -0.01 11.69 -20.65
C ALA A 167 1.41 12.18 -20.97
N GLY A 168 1.60 12.83 -22.13
CA GLY A 168 2.90 13.38 -22.57
C GLY A 168 3.43 14.52 -21.69
N GLN A 169 2.57 15.21 -20.94
CA GLN A 169 2.96 16.25 -19.98
C GLN A 169 3.44 15.70 -18.63
N GLY A 170 3.52 14.37 -18.48
CA GLY A 170 4.02 13.70 -17.27
C GLY A 170 3.00 13.63 -16.13
N ALA A 171 1.70 13.80 -16.42
CA ALA A 171 0.65 13.55 -15.45
C ALA A 171 0.65 12.07 -15.05
N LEU A 172 0.51 11.78 -13.74
CA LEU A 172 0.46 10.40 -13.27
C LEU A 172 -0.95 9.84 -13.50
N VAL A 173 -1.12 9.13 -14.61
CA VAL A 173 -2.39 8.53 -15.01
C VAL A 173 -2.43 7.05 -14.61
N PHE A 174 -3.43 6.65 -13.82
CA PHE A 174 -3.70 5.24 -13.54
C PHE A 174 -4.66 4.64 -14.58
N ALA A 175 -4.43 3.39 -14.97
CA ALA A 175 -5.30 2.66 -15.87
C ALA A 175 -6.45 1.97 -15.10
N HIS A 176 -7.68 2.22 -15.53
CA HIS A 176 -8.85 1.43 -15.14
C HIS A 176 -9.20 0.47 -16.27
N ARG A 177 -8.86 -0.82 -16.09
CA ARG A 177 -9.21 -1.87 -17.04
C ARG A 177 -10.63 -2.40 -16.82
N VAL A 178 -11.34 -2.55 -17.93
CA VAL A 178 -12.65 -3.19 -17.95
C VAL A 178 -12.46 -4.70 -18.04
N ARG A 179 -13.13 -5.45 -17.15
CA ARG A 179 -12.99 -6.91 -17.03
C ARG A 179 -14.32 -7.63 -17.21
N LEU A 180 -15.05 -7.87 -16.12
CA LEU A 180 -16.32 -8.59 -16.14
C LEU A 180 -17.49 -7.72 -16.61
N LEU A 181 -17.29 -6.41 -16.67
CA LEU A 181 -18.22 -5.45 -17.24
C LEU A 181 -17.87 -5.19 -18.71
N VAL A 182 -18.74 -4.47 -19.41
CA VAL A 182 -18.56 -4.13 -20.84
C VAL A 182 -18.39 -2.63 -21.01
N ALA A 183 -17.42 -2.26 -21.85
CA ALA A 183 -17.24 -0.92 -22.40
C ALA A 183 -16.60 -1.02 -23.78
N HIS A 184 -17.18 -0.31 -24.75
CA HIS A 184 -16.69 -0.23 -26.12
C HIS A 184 -16.74 1.21 -26.61
N ARG A 185 -15.90 1.54 -27.59
CA ARG A 185 -16.06 2.76 -28.36
C ARG A 185 -16.66 2.47 -29.73
N VAL A 186 -17.64 3.25 -30.14
CA VAL A 186 -18.47 3.01 -31.31
C VAL A 186 -18.38 4.17 -32.31
N ASP A 187 -18.25 3.84 -33.59
CA ASP A 187 -18.10 4.84 -34.66
C ASP A 187 -19.35 4.92 -35.56
N ASP A 188 -20.17 3.84 -35.59
CA ASP A 188 -21.36 3.70 -36.43
C ASP A 188 -22.53 2.98 -35.71
N ARG A 189 -23.68 2.87 -36.40
CA ARG A 189 -24.90 2.22 -35.89
C ARG A 189 -24.71 0.73 -35.63
N THR A 190 -23.90 0.04 -36.43
CA THR A 190 -23.68 -1.40 -36.31
C THR A 190 -22.89 -1.69 -35.05
N GLY A 191 -21.81 -0.94 -34.82
CA GLY A 191 -21.00 -0.99 -33.60
C GLY A 191 -21.81 -0.62 -32.36
N LEU A 192 -22.71 0.36 -32.45
CA LEU A 192 -23.63 0.71 -31.37
C LEU A 192 -24.53 -0.48 -30.99
N ALA A 193 -25.20 -1.11 -31.95
CA ALA A 193 -26.07 -2.25 -31.68
C ALA A 193 -25.31 -3.43 -31.05
N VAL A 194 -24.10 -3.72 -31.54
CA VAL A 194 -23.22 -4.76 -30.97
C VAL A 194 -22.83 -4.43 -29.53
N ALA A 195 -22.44 -3.18 -29.26
CA ALA A 195 -22.05 -2.74 -27.92
C ALA A 195 -23.23 -2.76 -26.93
N GLU A 196 -24.43 -2.36 -27.36
CA GLU A 196 -25.64 -2.41 -26.54
C GLU A 196 -26.05 -3.85 -26.22
N ALA A 197 -25.99 -4.75 -27.20
CA ALA A 197 -26.22 -6.18 -26.98
C ALA A 197 -25.20 -6.79 -26.01
N ALA A 198 -23.92 -6.42 -26.13
CA ALA A 198 -22.87 -6.88 -25.22
C ALA A 198 -23.10 -6.38 -23.79
N VAL A 199 -23.53 -5.13 -23.60
CA VAL A 199 -23.91 -4.59 -22.29
C VAL A 199 -25.09 -5.36 -21.71
N ALA A 200 -26.15 -5.58 -22.49
CA ALA A 200 -27.35 -6.29 -22.03
C ALA A 200 -27.11 -7.78 -21.67
N ALA A 201 -26.08 -8.41 -22.25
CA ALA A 201 -25.73 -9.80 -21.98
C ALA A 201 -25.10 -10.05 -20.59
N VAL A 202 -24.67 -8.99 -19.89
CA VAL A 202 -23.98 -9.09 -18.60
C VAL A 202 -24.87 -8.57 -17.47
N ASP A 203 -25.03 -9.38 -16.42
CA ASP A 203 -25.64 -8.94 -15.17
C ASP A 203 -24.65 -8.06 -14.39
N GLU A 204 -24.93 -6.75 -14.36
CA GLU A 204 -24.09 -5.72 -13.72
C GLU A 204 -23.85 -6.02 -12.23
N ASP A 205 -24.88 -6.39 -11.45
CA ASP A 205 -24.77 -6.66 -10.00
C ASP A 205 -23.89 -7.89 -9.73
N ARG A 206 -24.11 -8.95 -10.50
CA ARG A 206 -23.31 -10.17 -10.38
C ARG A 206 -21.86 -9.94 -10.79
N ALA A 207 -21.63 -9.10 -11.80
CA ALA A 207 -20.29 -8.70 -12.22
C ALA A 207 -19.60 -7.83 -11.16
N GLU A 208 -20.28 -6.81 -10.61
CA GLU A 208 -19.76 -5.97 -9.52
C GLU A 208 -19.41 -6.81 -8.28
N LEU A 209 -20.25 -7.77 -7.91
CA LEU A 209 -19.98 -8.63 -6.76
C LEU A 209 -18.73 -9.50 -6.96
N ARG A 210 -18.52 -10.04 -8.17
CA ARG A 210 -17.30 -10.80 -8.50
C ARG A 210 -16.06 -9.91 -8.58
N LEU A 211 -16.19 -8.69 -9.10
CA LEU A 211 -15.12 -7.70 -9.17
C LEU A 211 -14.72 -7.16 -7.79
N SER A 212 -15.59 -7.31 -6.78
CA SER A 212 -15.28 -6.93 -5.41
C SER A 212 -14.18 -7.79 -4.77
N VAL A 213 -13.99 -9.02 -5.27
CA VAL A 213 -12.89 -9.91 -4.87
C VAL A 213 -11.62 -9.51 -5.59
N LYS A 214 -10.50 -9.48 -4.86
CA LYS A 214 -9.21 -9.12 -5.44
C LYS A 214 -8.75 -10.22 -6.39
N GLU A 215 -8.26 -9.81 -7.56
CA GLU A 215 -7.91 -10.72 -8.64
C GLU A 215 -6.76 -11.67 -8.28
N LYS A 216 -5.80 -11.17 -7.50
CA LYS A 216 -4.60 -11.88 -7.10
C LYS A 216 -4.60 -12.03 -5.58
N ASP A 217 -5.52 -12.82 -5.06
CA ASP A 217 -5.53 -13.24 -3.66
C ASP A 217 -4.60 -14.41 -3.40
N ASP A 218 -4.13 -14.53 -2.17
CA ASP A 218 -3.22 -15.61 -1.78
C ASP A 218 -3.94 -16.96 -1.72
N PHE A 219 -3.20 -18.05 -1.57
CA PHE A 219 -3.74 -19.41 -1.69
C PHE A 219 -4.90 -19.62 -0.71
N PHE A 220 -4.66 -19.31 0.56
CA PHE A 220 -5.67 -19.54 1.59
C PHE A 220 -6.91 -18.67 1.34
N THR A 221 -6.72 -17.38 1.07
CA THR A 221 -7.81 -16.45 0.77
C THR A 221 -8.63 -16.90 -0.44
N THR A 222 -7.97 -17.30 -1.52
CA THR A 222 -8.64 -17.69 -2.77
C THR A 222 -9.58 -18.87 -2.58
N TYR A 223 -9.13 -19.94 -1.93
CA TYR A 223 -9.90 -21.19 -1.84
C TYR A 223 -10.80 -21.27 -0.61
N PHE A 224 -10.38 -20.70 0.52
CA PHE A 224 -11.09 -20.85 1.80
C PHE A 224 -11.89 -19.61 2.21
N VAL A 225 -11.76 -18.47 1.52
CA VAL A 225 -12.46 -17.22 1.85
C VAL A 225 -13.23 -16.68 0.64
N SER A 226 -12.56 -16.43 -0.47
CA SER A 226 -13.13 -15.79 -1.67
C SER A 226 -14.19 -16.62 -2.39
N THR A 227 -14.33 -17.90 -2.06
CA THR A 227 -15.38 -18.80 -2.57
C THR A 227 -16.77 -18.49 -2.02
N TRP A 228 -16.87 -17.90 -0.82
CA TRP A 228 -18.16 -17.65 -0.14
C TRP A 228 -18.28 -16.27 0.54
N SER A 229 -17.17 -15.54 0.72
CA SER A 229 -17.19 -14.17 1.23
C SER A 229 -18.02 -13.17 0.39
N PRO A 230 -18.16 -13.29 -0.95
CA PRO A 230 -19.04 -12.40 -1.70
C PRO A 230 -20.51 -12.47 -1.24
N GLN A 231 -20.98 -13.63 -0.80
CA GLN A 231 -22.33 -13.80 -0.27
C GLN A 231 -22.46 -13.04 1.05
N VAL A 232 -21.43 -13.07 1.90
CA VAL A 232 -21.35 -12.26 3.13
C VAL A 232 -21.35 -10.78 2.79
N THR A 233 -20.55 -10.35 1.82
CA THR A 233 -20.51 -8.97 1.30
C THR A 233 -21.90 -8.49 0.88
N LYS A 234 -22.66 -9.33 0.16
CA LYS A 234 -24.04 -9.01 -0.25
C LYS A 234 -24.98 -8.88 0.94
N VAL A 235 -24.83 -9.72 1.97
CA VAL A 235 -25.61 -9.61 3.22
C VAL A 235 -25.24 -8.33 3.97
N CYS A 236 -23.96 -8.02 4.15
CA CYS A 236 -23.52 -6.78 4.79
C CYS A 236 -24.02 -5.53 4.06
N ALA A 237 -23.99 -5.53 2.73
CA ALA A 237 -24.54 -4.43 1.92
C ALA A 237 -26.06 -4.27 2.12
N ARG A 238 -26.81 -5.38 2.16
CA ARG A 238 -28.26 -5.36 2.44
C ARG A 238 -28.61 -4.88 3.84
N LEU A 239 -27.74 -5.16 4.82
CA LEU A 239 -27.88 -4.67 6.19
C LEU A 239 -27.44 -3.20 6.35
N GLY A 240 -26.94 -2.57 5.29
CA GLY A 240 -26.47 -1.17 5.34
C GLY A 240 -25.22 -0.97 6.18
N LEU A 241 -24.41 -2.03 6.41
CA LEU A 241 -23.15 -1.90 7.13
C LEU A 241 -22.15 -1.11 6.30
N SER A 242 -21.38 -0.23 6.94
CA SER A 242 -20.24 0.44 6.30
C SER A 242 -19.01 -0.49 6.32
N PRO A 243 -18.06 -0.33 5.37
CA PRO A 243 -16.79 -1.06 5.40
C PRO A 243 -16.09 -0.93 6.77
N THR A 244 -16.00 0.29 7.29
CA THR A 244 -15.44 0.57 8.62
C THR A 244 -16.14 -0.21 9.74
N ALA A 245 -17.47 -0.36 9.70
CA ALA A 245 -18.19 -1.14 10.70
C ALA A 245 -17.79 -2.62 10.64
N VAL A 246 -17.66 -3.19 9.43
CA VAL A 246 -17.20 -4.57 9.25
C VAL A 246 -15.76 -4.74 9.74
N THR A 247 -14.86 -3.79 9.47
CA THR A 247 -13.50 -3.77 10.04
C THR A 247 -13.54 -3.79 11.57
N MET A 248 -14.40 -2.99 12.21
CA MET A 248 -14.50 -2.99 13.68
C MET A 248 -15.04 -4.32 14.23
N ILE A 249 -15.97 -4.97 13.54
CA ILE A 249 -16.43 -6.32 13.92
C ILE A 249 -15.27 -7.32 13.79
N SER A 250 -14.45 -7.23 12.73
CA SER A 250 -13.28 -8.11 12.57
C SER A 250 -12.25 -7.93 13.70
N VAL A 251 -12.07 -6.69 14.19
CA VAL A 251 -11.25 -6.39 15.37
C VAL A 251 -11.79 -7.06 16.62
N VAL A 252 -13.11 -7.02 16.87
CA VAL A 252 -13.74 -7.70 18.01
C VAL A 252 -13.48 -9.21 17.96
N PHE A 253 -13.58 -9.83 16.78
CA PHE A 253 -13.27 -11.25 16.59
C PHE A 253 -11.80 -11.57 16.92
N ALA A 254 -10.86 -10.71 16.51
CA ALA A 254 -9.45 -10.88 16.84
C ALA A 254 -9.17 -10.72 18.34
N VAL A 255 -9.82 -9.78 19.01
CA VAL A 255 -9.74 -9.60 20.48
C VAL A 255 -10.24 -10.85 21.19
N ALA A 256 -11.41 -11.37 20.80
CA ALA A 256 -11.97 -12.58 21.37
C ALA A 256 -11.09 -13.81 21.10
N ALA A 257 -10.53 -13.93 19.90
CA ALA A 257 -9.58 -15.00 19.56
C ALA A 257 -8.31 -14.94 20.42
N ALA A 258 -7.72 -13.75 20.57
CA ALA A 258 -6.55 -13.54 21.43
C ALA A 258 -6.84 -13.88 22.90
N ALA A 259 -8.02 -13.50 23.42
CA ALA A 259 -8.44 -13.85 24.76
C ALA A 259 -8.57 -15.38 24.94
N LEU A 260 -9.17 -16.10 23.98
CA LEU A 260 -9.27 -17.55 24.02
C LEU A 260 -7.91 -18.26 23.89
N PHE A 261 -6.99 -17.71 23.10
CA PHE A 261 -5.61 -18.22 23.06
C PHE A 261 -4.87 -17.97 24.39
N ALA A 262 -5.14 -16.85 25.04
CA ALA A 262 -4.58 -16.52 26.35
C ALA A 262 -5.12 -17.43 27.47
N THR A 263 -6.41 -17.81 27.45
CA THR A 263 -6.98 -18.73 28.43
C THR A 263 -6.38 -20.14 28.33
N GLY A 264 -6.07 -20.59 27.10
CA GLY A 264 -5.52 -21.91 26.86
C GLY A 264 -6.52 -23.06 27.08
N GLY A 265 -6.04 -24.30 26.94
CA GLY A 265 -6.89 -25.48 26.90
C GLY A 265 -7.54 -25.72 25.53
N ARG A 266 -7.72 -26.99 25.16
CA ARG A 266 -8.09 -27.38 23.79
C ARG A 266 -9.37 -26.72 23.27
N PRO A 267 -10.49 -26.66 24.03
CA PRO A 267 -11.71 -26.01 23.54
C PRO A 267 -11.53 -24.52 23.26
N ALA A 268 -10.80 -23.80 24.13
CA ALA A 268 -10.53 -22.39 23.92
C ALA A 268 -9.60 -22.16 22.73
N LEU A 269 -8.56 -22.98 22.56
CA LEU A 269 -7.68 -22.89 21.38
C LEU A 269 -8.43 -23.12 20.07
N VAL A 270 -9.34 -24.10 20.02
CA VAL A 270 -10.18 -24.35 18.84
C VAL A 270 -11.16 -23.19 18.62
N GLY A 271 -11.85 -22.72 19.66
CA GLY A 271 -12.74 -21.56 19.56
C GLY A 271 -12.01 -20.30 19.10
N GLY A 272 -10.81 -20.06 19.63
CA GLY A 272 -9.93 -18.96 19.24
C GLY A 272 -9.55 -19.05 17.76
N ALA A 273 -9.18 -20.24 17.27
CA ALA A 273 -8.86 -20.45 15.86
C ALA A 273 -10.05 -20.25 14.92
N VAL A 274 -11.26 -20.67 15.33
CA VAL A 274 -12.49 -20.40 14.56
C VAL A 274 -12.78 -18.91 14.50
N LEU A 275 -12.72 -18.20 15.63
CA LEU A 275 -12.92 -16.75 15.66
C LEU A 275 -11.83 -16.01 14.87
N LEU A 276 -10.60 -16.51 14.91
CA LEU A 276 -9.49 -15.98 14.12
C LEU A 276 -9.79 -16.05 12.62
N TYR A 277 -10.21 -17.22 12.15
CA TYR A 277 -10.58 -17.45 10.76
C TYR A 277 -11.77 -16.58 10.34
N LEU A 278 -12.84 -16.53 11.13
CA LEU A 278 -14.01 -15.71 10.83
C LEU A 278 -13.69 -14.21 10.85
N GLY A 279 -12.83 -13.77 11.78
CA GLY A 279 -12.31 -12.40 11.80
C GLY A 279 -11.54 -12.07 10.52
N PHE A 280 -10.70 -12.98 10.03
CA PHE A 280 -9.99 -12.81 8.76
C PHE A 280 -10.94 -12.79 7.54
N VAL A 281 -12.03 -13.56 7.56
CA VAL A 281 -13.06 -13.46 6.53
C VAL A 281 -13.70 -12.07 6.53
N LEU A 282 -14.07 -11.56 7.71
CA LEU A 282 -14.68 -10.22 7.83
C LEU A 282 -13.74 -9.10 7.38
N ASP A 283 -12.45 -9.25 7.65
CA ASP A 283 -11.40 -8.38 7.13
C ASP A 283 -11.35 -8.39 5.59
N CYS A 284 -11.48 -9.56 4.95
CA CYS A 284 -11.59 -9.60 3.50
C CYS A 284 -12.92 -8.96 3.00
N VAL A 285 -14.00 -9.14 3.76
CA VAL A 285 -15.34 -8.63 3.43
C VAL A 285 -15.42 -7.11 3.52
N ASP A 286 -14.69 -6.43 4.40
CA ASP A 286 -14.74 -4.97 4.47
C ASP A 286 -14.22 -4.32 3.16
N GLY A 287 -13.13 -4.83 2.62
CA GLY A 287 -12.55 -4.37 1.36
C GLY A 287 -13.39 -4.78 0.15
N GLN A 288 -13.99 -5.97 0.18
CA GLN A 288 -15.00 -6.37 -0.81
C GLN A 288 -16.22 -5.45 -0.77
N LEU A 289 -16.73 -5.12 0.43
CA LEU A 289 -17.87 -4.25 0.62
C LEU A 289 -17.58 -2.83 0.14
N ALA A 290 -16.39 -2.29 0.43
CA ALA A 290 -15.94 -1.00 -0.09
C ALA A 290 -15.90 -1.00 -1.63
N ARG A 291 -15.41 -2.08 -2.26
CA ARG A 291 -15.36 -2.23 -3.72
C ARG A 291 -16.74 -2.41 -4.36
N TYR A 292 -17.62 -3.18 -3.74
CA TYR A 292 -18.97 -3.45 -4.22
C TYR A 292 -19.89 -2.23 -4.08
N THR A 293 -19.87 -1.55 -2.94
CA THR A 293 -20.70 -0.35 -2.68
C THR A 293 -20.09 0.96 -3.18
N ARG A 294 -18.84 0.91 -3.65
CA ARG A 294 -18.02 2.08 -4.03
C ARG A 294 -17.85 3.10 -2.90
N ASN A 295 -18.01 2.66 -1.64
CA ASN A 295 -17.81 3.48 -0.46
C ASN A 295 -16.36 3.41 0.01
N PHE A 296 -15.50 4.23 -0.60
CA PHE A 296 -14.09 4.37 -0.21
C PHE A 296 -13.87 5.63 0.60
N SER A 297 -12.95 5.54 1.56
CA SER A 297 -12.43 6.73 2.24
C SER A 297 -10.95 6.56 2.56
N ALA A 298 -10.22 7.68 2.59
CA ALA A 298 -8.82 7.69 3.00
C ALA A 298 -8.66 7.19 4.44
N TRP A 299 -9.58 7.57 5.33
CA TRP A 299 -9.69 7.06 6.69
C TRP A 299 -9.91 5.55 6.73
N GLY A 300 -10.92 5.05 6.01
CA GLY A 300 -11.26 3.62 6.02
C GLY A 300 -10.10 2.76 5.56
N GLY A 301 -9.41 3.16 4.47
CA GLY A 301 -8.23 2.42 4.05
C GLY A 301 -7.08 2.52 5.07
N TRP A 302 -6.88 3.66 5.74
CA TRP A 302 -5.82 3.81 6.74
C TRP A 302 -6.12 2.94 7.96
N LEU A 303 -7.37 2.94 8.39
CA LEU A 303 -7.88 2.14 9.49
C LEU A 303 -7.75 0.65 9.17
N ASP A 304 -8.09 0.22 7.96
CA ASP A 304 -7.88 -1.16 7.47
C ASP A 304 -6.42 -1.58 7.67
N THR A 305 -5.47 -0.83 7.11
CA THR A 305 -4.02 -1.07 7.28
C THR A 305 -3.61 -1.17 8.75
N MET A 306 -4.14 -0.29 9.61
CA MET A 306 -3.77 -0.23 11.02
C MET A 306 -4.40 -1.33 11.87
N ALA A 307 -5.69 -1.58 11.67
CA ALA A 307 -6.46 -2.64 12.32
C ALA A 307 -5.81 -3.99 12.03
N ASP A 308 -5.40 -4.21 10.79
CA ASP A 308 -4.73 -5.43 10.37
C ASP A 308 -3.49 -5.78 11.22
N ARG A 309 -2.64 -4.77 11.46
CA ARG A 309 -1.43 -4.95 12.27
C ARG A 309 -1.75 -5.08 13.75
N ALA A 310 -2.70 -4.28 14.24
CA ALA A 310 -3.14 -4.35 15.62
C ALA A 310 -3.72 -5.72 15.98
N LYS A 311 -4.59 -6.28 15.12
CA LYS A 311 -5.19 -7.61 15.30
C LYS A 311 -4.11 -8.70 15.33
N GLU A 312 -3.18 -8.66 14.39
CA GLU A 312 -2.07 -9.63 14.31
C GLU A 312 -1.25 -9.66 15.61
N TYR A 313 -0.83 -8.50 16.11
CA TYR A 313 -0.01 -8.42 17.31
C TYR A 313 -0.80 -8.69 18.59
N LEU A 314 -2.09 -8.36 18.62
CA LEU A 314 -2.96 -8.77 19.73
C LEU A 314 -3.05 -10.30 19.84
N VAL A 315 -3.11 -11.00 18.70
CA VAL A 315 -3.08 -12.47 18.67
C VAL A 315 -1.74 -13.01 19.14
N TYR A 316 -0.62 -12.39 18.77
CA TYR A 316 0.69 -12.76 19.32
C TYR A 316 0.77 -12.53 20.84
N ALA A 317 0.20 -11.46 21.36
CA ALA A 317 0.11 -11.21 22.80
C ALA A 317 -0.71 -12.30 23.51
N GLY A 318 -1.87 -12.67 22.95
CA GLY A 318 -2.71 -13.75 23.48
C GLY A 318 -2.00 -15.11 23.50
N LEU A 319 -1.32 -15.47 22.41
CA LEU A 319 -0.51 -16.69 22.33
C LEU A 319 0.69 -16.63 23.28
N GLY A 320 1.37 -15.50 23.37
CA GLY A 320 2.53 -15.30 24.24
C GLY A 320 2.16 -15.44 25.72
N TRP A 321 1.08 -14.78 26.15
CA TRP A 321 0.51 -14.92 27.47
C TRP A 321 0.09 -16.37 27.74
N GLY A 322 -0.70 -16.97 26.84
CA GLY A 322 -1.22 -18.33 27.00
C GLY A 322 -0.11 -19.37 27.11
N ALA A 323 0.96 -19.25 26.32
CA ALA A 323 2.13 -20.10 26.42
C ALA A 323 2.85 -19.94 27.77
N THR A 324 3.02 -18.70 28.24
CA THR A 324 3.63 -18.43 29.56
C THR A 324 2.79 -18.95 30.72
N ALA A 325 1.47 -18.76 30.67
CA ALA A 325 0.54 -19.29 31.66
C ALA A 325 0.53 -20.84 31.67
N ALA A 326 0.76 -21.48 30.52
CA ALA A 326 0.93 -22.92 30.40
C ALA A 326 2.32 -23.44 30.83
N GLY A 327 3.16 -22.60 31.45
CA GLY A 327 4.46 -22.98 31.99
C GLY A 327 5.65 -22.80 31.04
N PHE A 328 5.43 -22.30 29.81
CA PHE A 328 6.53 -22.01 28.88
C PHE A 328 7.07 -20.60 29.09
N ARG A 329 8.19 -20.48 29.82
CA ARG A 329 8.78 -19.20 30.25
C ARG A 329 9.08 -18.19 29.11
N TYR A 330 9.23 -18.65 27.87
CA TYR A 330 9.60 -17.81 26.73
C TYR A 330 8.42 -17.39 25.83
N GLY A 331 7.17 -17.59 26.26
CA GLY A 331 5.98 -17.23 25.47
C GLY A 331 6.00 -15.78 24.95
N TRP A 332 6.19 -14.82 25.86
CA TRP A 332 6.35 -13.41 25.50
C TRP A 332 7.57 -13.12 24.62
N ALA A 333 8.70 -13.80 24.84
CA ALA A 333 9.90 -13.62 24.04
C ALA A 333 9.65 -14.02 22.57
N LEU A 334 8.94 -15.12 22.34
CA LEU A 334 8.54 -15.53 20.98
C LEU A 334 7.56 -14.54 20.35
N ALA A 335 6.60 -14.00 21.11
CA ALA A 335 5.66 -13.00 20.63
C ALA A 335 6.35 -11.68 20.22
N ILE A 336 7.30 -11.20 21.04
CA ILE A 336 8.13 -10.02 20.74
C ILE A 336 8.99 -10.27 19.50
N ALA A 337 9.63 -11.44 19.39
CA ALA A 337 10.42 -11.81 18.23
C ALA A 337 9.56 -11.85 16.95
N ALA A 338 8.36 -12.42 17.02
CA ALA A 338 7.44 -12.50 15.88
C ALA A 338 6.99 -11.11 15.43
N MET A 339 6.59 -10.24 16.37
CA MET A 339 6.22 -8.85 16.08
C MET A 339 7.39 -8.07 15.47
N THR A 340 8.60 -8.21 16.02
CA THR A 340 9.80 -7.50 15.53
C THR A 340 10.15 -7.94 14.11
N LEU A 341 10.25 -9.26 13.87
CA LEU A 341 10.52 -9.84 12.57
C LEU A 341 9.48 -9.40 11.53
N GLN A 342 8.20 -9.52 11.88
CA GLN A 342 7.12 -9.22 10.95
C GLN A 342 7.05 -7.72 10.65
N THR A 343 7.35 -6.86 11.62
CA THR A 343 7.42 -5.40 11.38
C THR A 343 8.55 -5.08 10.40
N VAL A 344 9.78 -5.53 10.68
CA VAL A 344 10.95 -5.27 9.81
C VAL A 344 10.72 -5.79 8.39
N ARG A 345 10.12 -6.97 8.29
CA ARG A 345 9.73 -7.57 7.00
C ARG A 345 8.70 -6.71 6.27
N HIS A 346 7.58 -6.34 6.90
CA HIS A 346 6.58 -5.50 6.25
C HIS A 346 7.12 -4.13 5.82
N MET A 347 8.01 -3.52 6.63
CA MET A 347 8.67 -2.26 6.27
C MET A 347 9.51 -2.45 4.99
N THR A 348 10.24 -3.56 4.90
CA THR A 348 11.00 -3.95 3.70
C THR A 348 10.07 -4.12 2.49
N ASP A 349 8.93 -4.81 2.67
CA ASP A 349 7.94 -5.03 1.61
C ASP A 349 7.36 -3.71 1.07
N ALA A 350 7.00 -2.78 1.96
CA ALA A 350 6.47 -1.46 1.58
C ALA A 350 7.47 -0.67 0.73
N TRP A 351 8.72 -0.53 1.20
CA TRP A 351 9.75 0.23 0.47
C TRP A 351 10.13 -0.40 -0.87
N TYR A 352 10.11 -1.74 -0.97
CA TYR A 352 10.32 -2.41 -2.24
C TYR A 352 9.19 -2.12 -3.24
N GLY A 353 7.95 -2.03 -2.76
CA GLY A 353 6.79 -1.61 -3.55
C GLY A 353 6.98 -0.22 -4.14
N VAL A 354 7.34 0.76 -3.30
CA VAL A 354 7.63 2.14 -3.72
C VAL A 354 8.78 2.18 -4.73
N LEU A 355 9.85 1.40 -4.50
CA LEU A 355 10.98 1.32 -5.43
C LEU A 355 10.56 0.80 -6.80
N HIS A 356 9.71 -0.22 -6.87
CA HIS A 356 9.17 -0.70 -8.15
C HIS A 356 8.22 0.30 -8.80
N ASP A 357 7.46 1.07 -8.01
CA ASP A 357 6.53 2.07 -8.55
C ASP A 357 7.29 3.26 -9.12
N GLU A 358 8.44 3.59 -8.55
CA GLU A 358 9.37 4.57 -9.08
C GLU A 358 10.11 4.03 -10.32
N ALA A 359 10.54 2.76 -10.30
CA ALA A 359 11.17 2.10 -11.44
C ALA A 359 10.28 2.11 -12.68
N ALA A 360 8.98 1.82 -12.52
CA ALA A 360 8.01 1.81 -13.60
C ALA A 360 7.83 3.19 -14.28
N ARG A 361 8.14 4.27 -13.58
CA ARG A 361 7.99 5.65 -14.09
C ARG A 361 9.19 6.17 -14.87
N ARG A 362 10.32 5.47 -14.83
CA ARG A 362 11.52 5.91 -15.51
C ARG A 362 11.56 5.35 -16.93
N PRO A 363 11.90 6.17 -17.95
CA PRO A 363 12.15 5.66 -19.30
C PRO A 363 13.21 4.57 -19.21
N LYS A 364 12.94 3.41 -19.82
CA LYS A 364 13.97 2.38 -19.93
C LYS A 364 15.02 2.94 -20.89
N THR A 365 16.24 3.18 -20.42
CA THR A 365 17.33 3.59 -21.31
C THR A 365 17.57 2.47 -22.32
N VAL A 366 17.15 2.70 -23.56
CA VAL A 366 17.46 1.83 -24.70
C VAL A 366 18.98 1.71 -24.77
N GLY A 367 19.53 0.54 -24.40
CA GLY A 367 20.96 0.25 -24.57
C GLY A 367 21.70 -0.41 -23.42
N THR A 368 21.14 -0.60 -22.22
CA THR A 368 21.83 -1.36 -21.16
C THR A 368 21.34 -2.81 -21.05
N GLY A 369 21.76 -3.62 -22.03
CA GLY A 369 21.97 -5.06 -21.87
C GLY A 369 20.72 -5.95 -21.77
N GLY A 370 19.95 -6.04 -22.85
CA GLY A 370 18.98 -7.13 -23.01
C GLY A 370 19.68 -8.49 -22.89
N GLY A 371 19.32 -9.28 -21.87
CA GLY A 371 19.83 -10.65 -21.67
C GLY A 371 20.58 -10.90 -20.36
N GLY A 372 20.66 -9.89 -19.48
CA GLY A 372 21.24 -10.04 -18.14
C GLY A 372 20.47 -11.01 -17.23
N ILE A 373 21.10 -11.41 -16.12
CA ILE A 373 20.46 -12.30 -15.11
C ILE A 373 19.15 -11.69 -14.59
N GLY A 374 19.09 -10.35 -14.44
CA GLY A 374 17.87 -9.63 -14.03
C GLY A 374 16.70 -9.83 -15.00
N ASP A 375 16.94 -9.73 -16.31
CA ASP A 375 15.92 -9.97 -17.33
C ASP A 375 15.46 -11.42 -17.35
N ARG A 376 16.39 -12.38 -17.20
CA ARG A 376 16.06 -13.80 -17.10
C ARG A 376 15.21 -14.11 -15.87
N LEU A 377 15.52 -13.49 -14.73
CA LEU A 377 14.74 -13.61 -13.50
C LEU A 377 13.34 -12.97 -13.64
N ASN A 378 13.25 -11.81 -14.30
CA ASN A 378 11.96 -11.15 -14.58
C ASN A 378 11.13 -11.98 -15.56
N ALA A 379 11.70 -12.47 -16.65
CA ALA A 379 11.02 -13.33 -17.62
C ALA A 379 10.55 -14.65 -16.99
N ALA A 380 11.39 -15.32 -16.19
CA ALA A 380 11.01 -16.51 -15.45
C ALA A 380 9.90 -16.21 -14.43
N SER A 381 10.02 -15.09 -13.72
CA SER A 381 9.01 -14.64 -12.75
C SER A 381 7.66 -14.34 -13.40
N ASN A 382 7.67 -13.73 -14.60
CA ASN A 382 6.47 -13.41 -15.37
C ASN A 382 5.82 -14.66 -15.94
N ARG A 383 6.62 -15.62 -16.42
CA ARG A 383 6.11 -16.93 -16.89
C ARG A 383 5.38 -17.68 -15.78
N VAL A 384 5.95 -17.74 -14.59
CA VAL A 384 5.29 -18.38 -13.42
C VAL A 384 4.05 -17.60 -12.98
N GLN A 385 4.05 -16.26 -13.07
CA GLN A 385 2.87 -15.45 -12.73
C GLN A 385 1.73 -15.56 -13.74
N ALA A 386 2.04 -15.85 -15.00
CA ALA A 386 1.03 -16.07 -16.04
C ALA A 386 0.30 -17.41 -15.86
N ASP A 387 0.98 -18.42 -15.32
CA ASP A 387 0.41 -19.75 -15.07
C ASP A 387 -0.25 -19.86 -13.67
N SER A 388 -1.35 -19.12 -13.51
CA SER A 388 -2.11 -18.99 -12.26
C SER A 388 -2.73 -20.30 -11.72
N GLY A 389 -2.70 -21.39 -12.49
CA GLY A 389 -3.15 -22.72 -12.07
C GLY A 389 -2.03 -23.65 -11.57
N SER A 390 -0.77 -23.27 -11.76
CA SER A 390 0.36 -24.16 -11.46
C SER A 390 0.68 -24.28 -9.96
N LEU A 391 1.21 -25.43 -9.57
CA LEU A 391 1.76 -25.64 -8.21
C LEU A 391 2.89 -24.64 -7.91
N SER A 392 3.71 -24.31 -8.91
CA SER A 392 4.84 -23.38 -8.76
C SER A 392 4.36 -21.94 -8.53
N TYR A 393 3.25 -21.53 -9.15
CA TYR A 393 2.58 -20.26 -8.86
C TYR A 393 2.17 -20.18 -7.40
N TRP A 394 1.43 -21.18 -6.90
CA TRP A 394 0.96 -21.18 -5.52
C TRP A 394 2.09 -21.29 -4.51
N LEU A 395 3.07 -22.18 -4.74
CA LEU A 395 4.24 -22.29 -3.87
C LEU A 395 4.99 -20.95 -3.76
N LYS A 396 5.21 -20.27 -4.88
CA LYS A 396 5.87 -18.96 -4.88
C LYS A 396 5.09 -17.91 -4.09
N ARG A 397 3.75 -17.95 -4.13
CA ARG A 397 2.91 -17.02 -3.35
C ARG A 397 2.91 -17.35 -1.86
N THR A 398 2.79 -18.63 -1.50
CA THR A 398 2.76 -19.09 -0.11
C THR A 398 4.11 -18.91 0.60
N VAL A 399 5.24 -19.09 -0.10
CA VAL A 399 6.59 -18.89 0.47
C VAL A 399 6.79 -17.45 0.94
N VAL A 400 6.13 -16.48 0.32
CA VAL A 400 6.13 -15.07 0.76
C VAL A 400 5.29 -14.88 2.03
N PHE A 401 4.78 -15.94 2.66
CA PHE A 401 4.01 -15.90 3.90
C PHE A 401 3.04 -14.72 4.01
N PRO A 402 2.05 -14.67 3.10
CA PRO A 402 1.05 -13.61 3.09
C PRO A 402 0.15 -13.67 4.33
N ILE A 403 -0.74 -12.68 4.43
CA ILE A 403 -1.62 -12.51 5.59
C ILE A 403 -2.50 -13.77 5.77
N GLY A 404 -3.19 -14.22 4.72
CA GLY A 404 -4.10 -15.37 4.80
C GLY A 404 -3.43 -16.67 5.25
N GLU A 405 -2.27 -17.01 4.68
CA GLU A 405 -1.47 -18.18 5.06
C GLU A 405 -0.99 -18.10 6.50
N ARG A 406 -0.66 -16.90 6.97
CA ARG A 406 -0.24 -16.68 8.36
C ARG A 406 -1.37 -16.86 9.35
N TRP A 407 -2.55 -16.29 9.09
CA TRP A 407 -3.74 -16.53 9.93
C TRP A 407 -4.12 -18.01 9.95
N ALA A 408 -4.08 -18.68 8.79
CA ALA A 408 -4.35 -20.12 8.69
C ALA A 408 -3.34 -20.94 9.49
N LEU A 409 -2.05 -20.64 9.36
CA LEU A 409 -0.99 -21.32 10.12
C LEU A 409 -1.18 -21.13 11.62
N ILE A 410 -1.48 -19.93 12.08
CA ILE A 410 -1.73 -19.64 13.50
C ILE A 410 -2.95 -20.40 14.01
N ALA A 411 -4.08 -20.29 13.29
CA ALA A 411 -5.34 -20.96 13.64
C ALA A 411 -5.13 -22.47 13.77
N LEU A 412 -4.54 -23.10 12.74
CA LEU A 412 -4.33 -24.54 12.71
C LEU A 412 -3.30 -24.99 13.75
N ALA A 413 -2.17 -24.29 13.89
CA ALA A 413 -1.13 -24.67 14.84
C ALA A 413 -1.62 -24.55 16.29
N ALA A 414 -2.34 -23.48 16.64
CA ALA A 414 -2.92 -23.31 17.97
C ALA A 414 -4.04 -24.34 18.22
N ALA A 415 -4.95 -24.53 17.24
CA ALA A 415 -6.07 -25.45 17.40
C ALA A 415 -5.68 -26.92 17.39
N LEU A 416 -4.58 -27.31 16.71
CA LEU A 416 -4.12 -28.71 16.60
C LEU A 416 -3.06 -29.06 17.62
N PHE A 417 -2.26 -28.09 18.08
CA PHE A 417 -1.21 -28.29 19.06
C PHE A 417 -1.44 -27.36 20.26
N ASP A 418 -0.69 -26.27 20.35
CA ASP A 418 -0.65 -25.33 21.47
C ASP A 418 -0.11 -23.96 21.03
N GLN A 419 -0.10 -23.00 21.95
CA GLN A 419 0.31 -21.61 21.66
C GLN A 419 1.80 -21.49 21.28
N ARG A 420 2.68 -22.30 21.90
CA ARG A 420 4.11 -22.28 21.61
C ARG A 420 4.38 -22.76 20.18
N THR A 421 3.69 -23.81 19.72
CA THR A 421 3.82 -24.35 18.37
C THR A 421 3.38 -23.32 17.35
N ALA A 422 2.29 -22.59 17.60
CA ALA A 422 1.84 -21.49 16.74
C ALA A 422 2.89 -20.38 16.62
N LEU A 423 3.47 -19.94 17.73
CA LEU A 423 4.52 -18.90 17.73
C LEU A 423 5.81 -19.36 17.02
N PHE A 424 6.26 -20.59 17.26
CA PHE A 424 7.41 -21.16 16.54
C PHE A 424 7.13 -21.28 15.04
N ALA A 425 5.94 -21.74 14.64
CA ALA A 425 5.57 -21.88 13.24
C ALA A 425 5.60 -20.52 12.52
N VAL A 426 5.02 -19.48 13.12
CA VAL A 426 5.05 -18.11 12.59
C VAL A 426 6.48 -17.59 12.47
N LEU A 427 7.32 -17.80 13.49
CA LEU A 427 8.71 -17.36 13.47
C LEU A 427 9.53 -18.07 12.40
N ILE A 428 9.46 -19.40 12.35
CA ILE A 428 10.22 -20.22 11.39
C ILE A 428 9.83 -19.82 9.96
N TRP A 429 8.53 -19.81 9.66
CA TRP A 429 8.07 -19.43 8.33
C TRP A 429 8.39 -17.96 8.03
N GLY A 430 8.21 -17.07 9.00
CA GLY A 430 8.56 -15.65 8.87
C GLY A 430 10.03 -15.42 8.52
N VAL A 431 10.96 -16.15 9.15
CA VAL A 431 12.40 -16.07 8.88
C VAL A 431 12.71 -16.60 7.48
N LEU A 432 12.14 -17.74 7.10
CA LEU A 432 12.31 -18.31 5.76
C LEU A 432 11.79 -17.35 4.68
N ALA A 433 10.60 -16.78 4.89
CA ALA A 433 10.00 -15.81 3.99
C ALA A 433 10.86 -14.53 3.89
N PHE A 434 11.32 -14.00 5.01
CA PHE A 434 12.19 -12.81 5.05
C PHE A 434 13.51 -13.06 4.30
N GLY A 435 14.16 -14.21 4.51
CA GLY A 435 15.36 -14.61 3.78
C GLY A 435 15.12 -14.76 2.28
N TYR A 436 14.07 -15.47 1.89
CA TYR A 436 13.72 -15.71 0.48
C TYR A 436 13.39 -14.40 -0.25
N THR A 437 12.47 -13.59 0.28
CA THR A 437 12.10 -12.31 -0.36
C THR A 437 13.23 -11.30 -0.27
N GLY A 438 13.92 -11.22 0.86
CA GLY A 438 15.03 -10.29 1.08
C GLY A 438 16.14 -10.51 0.07
N ALA A 439 16.58 -11.76 -0.14
CA ALA A 439 17.63 -12.09 -1.11
C ALA A 439 17.21 -11.73 -2.55
N LEU A 440 16.03 -12.19 -2.98
CA LEU A 440 15.56 -11.99 -4.35
C LEU A 440 15.30 -10.50 -4.67
N ARG A 441 14.74 -9.75 -3.72
CA ARG A 441 14.44 -8.33 -3.88
C ARG A 441 15.71 -7.48 -3.84
N THR A 442 16.64 -7.78 -2.95
CA THR A 442 17.97 -7.14 -2.90
C THR A 442 18.71 -7.34 -4.22
N LEU A 443 18.70 -8.57 -4.76
CA LEU A 443 19.31 -8.84 -6.06
C LEU A 443 18.68 -7.96 -7.14
N ARG A 444 17.34 -7.98 -7.29
CA ARG A 444 16.64 -7.17 -8.30
C ARG A 444 16.87 -5.67 -8.12
N ALA A 445 16.85 -5.16 -6.89
CA ALA A 445 17.08 -3.74 -6.61
C ALA A 445 18.48 -3.27 -7.02
N ARG A 446 19.52 -4.12 -6.80
CA ARG A 446 20.89 -3.83 -7.25
C ARG A 446 20.99 -3.64 -8.76
N TRP A 447 20.19 -4.36 -9.53
CA TRP A 447 20.18 -4.27 -10.99
C TRP A 447 19.36 -3.08 -11.50
N MET A 448 18.23 -2.74 -10.86
CA MET A 448 17.39 -1.62 -11.30
C MET A 448 18.03 -0.26 -11.01
N TRP A 449 18.81 -0.14 -9.92
CA TRP A 449 19.51 1.08 -9.52
C TRP A 449 18.60 2.32 -9.41
N VAL A 450 17.46 2.14 -8.75
CA VAL A 450 16.44 3.18 -8.57
C VAL A 450 16.56 3.80 -7.17
N PRO A 451 17.08 5.03 -7.04
CA PRO A 451 17.09 5.76 -5.78
C PRO A 451 15.66 6.19 -5.43
N VAL A 452 15.04 5.47 -4.48
CA VAL A 452 13.65 5.72 -4.04
C VAL A 452 13.57 6.72 -2.89
N LEU A 453 14.56 6.73 -2.00
CA LEU A 453 14.52 7.60 -0.81
C LEU A 453 14.77 9.08 -1.15
N ASP A 454 15.35 9.37 -2.31
CA ASP A 454 15.50 10.74 -2.81
C ASP A 454 14.18 11.33 -3.36
N THR A 455 13.14 10.51 -3.56
CA THR A 455 11.84 10.98 -4.09
C THR A 455 10.85 11.35 -2.99
N VAL A 456 11.23 11.14 -1.73
CA VAL A 456 10.40 11.32 -0.53
C VAL A 456 11.23 11.96 0.58
N ASP A 457 10.58 12.40 1.65
CA ASP A 457 11.29 12.89 2.83
C ASP A 457 11.95 11.72 3.58
N ALA A 458 13.23 11.49 3.28
CA ALA A 458 14.00 10.41 3.91
C ALA A 458 14.06 10.56 5.45
N THR A 459 14.07 11.79 5.98
CA THR A 459 14.17 12.04 7.43
C THR A 459 12.90 11.59 8.15
N LEU A 460 11.73 11.93 7.60
CA LEU A 460 10.42 11.48 8.09
C LEU A 460 10.34 9.95 8.14
N HIS A 461 10.81 9.29 7.08
CA HIS A 461 10.67 7.84 6.94
C HIS A 461 11.75 7.02 7.65
N ARG A 462 12.92 7.63 7.90
CA ARG A 462 13.88 7.15 8.89
C ARG A 462 13.40 7.38 10.32
N ASP A 463 12.37 8.21 10.51
CA ASP A 463 11.87 8.67 11.81
C ASP A 463 12.96 9.40 12.62
N ASP A 464 13.78 10.20 11.92
CA ASP A 464 14.88 10.95 12.51
C ASP A 464 14.35 12.07 13.41
N GLY A 465 14.88 12.18 14.61
CA GLY A 465 14.50 13.17 15.59
C GLY A 465 15.46 14.37 15.72
N PRO A 466 15.35 15.13 16.82
CA PRO A 466 16.14 16.35 17.02
C PRO A 466 17.64 16.13 17.17
N LEU A 467 18.11 14.92 17.52
CA LEU A 467 19.54 14.67 17.67
C LEU A 467 20.17 14.37 16.31
N ALA A 468 19.46 13.62 15.45
CA ALA A 468 19.92 13.31 14.10
C ALA A 468 20.25 14.58 13.28
N THR A 469 19.45 15.64 13.44
CA THR A 469 19.66 16.94 12.75
C THR A 469 20.87 17.74 13.25
N ARG A 470 21.41 17.41 14.42
CA ARG A 470 22.54 18.13 15.05
C ARG A 470 23.88 17.41 14.90
N LEU A 471 23.85 16.14 14.49
CA LEU A 471 25.06 15.33 14.31
C LEU A 471 25.80 15.72 13.02
N PRO A 472 27.14 15.63 13.00
CA PRO A 472 27.91 15.83 11.79
C PRO A 472 27.53 14.77 10.75
N VAL A 473 27.43 15.19 9.49
CA VAL A 473 27.04 14.28 8.40
C VAL A 473 28.17 13.29 8.11
N LEU A 474 27.89 12.01 8.33
CA LEU A 474 28.80 10.92 7.98
C LEU A 474 28.43 10.38 6.60
N ARG A 475 29.25 10.71 5.59
CA ARG A 475 29.04 10.25 4.20
C ARG A 475 29.61 8.84 3.95
N ARG A 476 30.61 8.43 4.72
CA ARG A 476 31.26 7.11 4.61
C ARG A 476 31.49 6.52 6.00
N PRO A 477 31.08 5.26 6.25
CA PRO A 477 30.32 4.39 5.33
C PRO A 477 28.90 4.93 5.08
N GLY A 478 28.23 4.46 4.02
CA GLY A 478 26.93 4.98 3.60
C GLY A 478 25.79 4.71 4.61
N PRO A 479 24.62 5.36 4.46
CA PRO A 479 23.54 5.33 5.46
C PRO A 479 23.01 3.91 5.74
N LEU A 480 22.97 3.04 4.73
CA LEU A 480 22.58 1.64 4.92
C LEU A 480 23.57 0.86 5.79
N VAL A 481 24.87 1.03 5.56
CA VAL A 481 25.90 0.32 6.33
C VAL A 481 25.80 0.72 7.80
N LEU A 482 25.62 2.02 8.07
CA LEU A 482 25.45 2.50 9.43
C LEU A 482 24.20 1.92 10.10
N ALA A 483 23.07 1.90 9.39
CA ALA A 483 21.82 1.32 9.91
C ALA A 483 21.94 -0.19 10.18
N VAL A 484 22.62 -0.94 9.30
CA VAL A 484 22.87 -2.38 9.49
C VAL A 484 23.81 -2.63 10.68
N VAL A 485 24.88 -1.84 10.83
CA VAL A 485 25.79 -1.96 11.97
C VAL A 485 25.06 -1.68 13.28
N ALA A 486 24.18 -0.67 13.33
CA ALA A 486 23.32 -0.42 14.48
C ALA A 486 22.39 -1.60 14.80
N ALA A 487 21.76 -2.19 13.78
CA ALA A 487 20.91 -3.36 13.95
C ALA A 487 21.67 -4.58 14.47
N LEU A 488 22.88 -4.83 13.96
CA LEU A 488 23.74 -5.92 14.41
C LEU A 488 24.25 -5.71 15.83
N ALA A 489 24.61 -4.48 16.20
CA ALA A 489 25.01 -4.14 17.57
C ALA A 489 23.86 -4.38 18.57
N ALA A 490 22.64 -3.94 18.23
CA ALA A 490 21.45 -4.20 19.03
C ALA A 490 21.12 -5.70 19.13
N ALA A 491 21.22 -6.44 18.01
CA ALA A 491 21.04 -7.90 18.00
C ALA A 491 22.09 -8.61 18.87
N GLY A 492 23.35 -8.18 18.80
CA GLY A 492 24.43 -8.68 19.64
C GLY A 492 24.16 -8.44 21.13
N LEU A 493 23.63 -7.27 21.49
CA LEU A 493 23.22 -6.98 22.86
C LEU A 493 22.11 -7.93 23.32
N VAL A 494 21.06 -8.14 22.52
CA VAL A 494 20.02 -9.14 22.82
C VAL A 494 20.64 -10.53 23.04
N LEU A 495 21.51 -10.97 22.13
CA LEU A 495 22.15 -12.29 22.24
C LEU A 495 22.97 -12.44 23.53
N VAL A 496 23.79 -11.45 23.86
CA VAL A 496 24.58 -11.45 25.11
C VAL A 496 23.69 -11.50 26.34
N THR A 497 22.56 -10.78 26.32
CA THR A 497 21.60 -10.80 27.44
C THR A 497 20.89 -12.15 27.60
N LEU A 498 20.56 -12.81 26.49
CA LEU A 498 19.93 -14.12 26.51
C LEU A 498 20.90 -15.24 26.93
N LEU A 499 22.14 -15.21 26.41
CA LEU A 499 23.13 -16.25 26.68
C LEU A 499 23.66 -16.23 28.11
N GLY A 500 23.75 -15.07 28.73
CA GLY A 500 24.33 -14.97 30.06
C GLY A 500 23.35 -15.20 31.23
N GLY A 501 22.15 -15.73 30.97
CA GLY A 501 21.28 -16.27 32.02
C GLY A 501 20.73 -15.23 33.01
N VAL A 502 20.06 -14.19 32.51
CA VAL A 502 19.31 -13.24 33.36
C VAL A 502 18.37 -14.02 34.29
N GLY A 503 18.64 -13.98 35.60
CA GLY A 503 17.77 -14.55 36.64
C GLY A 503 18.25 -15.85 37.31
N ASP A 504 19.30 -16.51 36.83
CA ASP A 504 19.78 -17.79 37.43
C ASP A 504 20.88 -17.61 38.50
N GLY A 505 21.23 -16.37 38.88
CA GLY A 505 22.23 -16.08 39.92
C GLY A 505 23.67 -16.49 39.58
N SER A 506 23.88 -17.13 38.44
CA SER A 506 25.15 -17.68 37.94
C SER A 506 25.85 -16.79 36.93
N ASP A 507 25.40 -15.54 36.76
CA ASP A 507 25.96 -14.59 35.80
C ASP A 507 27.33 -14.07 36.27
N PRO A 508 28.45 -14.45 35.61
CA PRO A 508 29.78 -14.11 36.08
C PRO A 508 30.15 -12.63 35.84
N ALA A 509 29.40 -11.89 35.02
CA ALA A 509 29.72 -10.48 34.69
C ALA A 509 28.49 -9.62 34.34
N PRO A 510 27.53 -9.42 35.27
CA PRO A 510 26.33 -8.61 35.03
C PRO A 510 26.66 -7.15 34.66
N TRP A 511 27.77 -6.60 35.19
CA TRP A 511 28.24 -5.25 34.89
C TRP A 511 28.57 -5.05 33.39
N LEU A 512 29.00 -6.11 32.69
CA LEU A 512 29.37 -6.03 31.27
C LEU A 512 28.15 -5.72 30.39
N ARG A 513 26.96 -6.18 30.78
CA ARG A 513 25.71 -5.88 30.07
C ARG A 513 25.31 -4.42 30.25
N TRP A 514 25.41 -3.92 31.47
CA TRP A 514 25.15 -2.52 31.77
C TRP A 514 26.15 -1.59 31.09
N ALA A 515 27.42 -1.99 30.99
CA ALA A 515 28.46 -1.28 30.24
C ALA A 515 28.25 -1.33 28.71
N ALA A 516 27.63 -2.39 28.19
CA ALA A 516 27.36 -2.52 26.76
C ALA A 516 26.21 -1.63 26.27
N VAL A 517 25.23 -1.28 27.11
CA VAL A 517 24.12 -0.37 26.75
C VAL A 517 24.59 0.98 26.18
N PRO A 518 25.47 1.77 26.85
CA PRO A 518 25.94 3.03 26.30
C PRO A 518 26.81 2.84 25.05
N VAL A 519 27.57 1.75 24.94
CA VAL A 519 28.37 1.45 23.74
C VAL A 519 27.45 1.22 22.54
N VAL A 520 26.42 0.39 22.70
CA VAL A 520 25.46 0.12 21.62
C VAL A 520 24.64 1.37 21.30
N LEU A 521 24.28 2.19 22.29
CA LEU A 521 23.66 3.50 22.06
C LEU A 521 24.54 4.39 21.17
N LEU A 522 25.85 4.45 21.41
CA LEU A 522 26.77 5.23 20.56
C LEU A 522 26.81 4.71 19.12
N VAL A 523 26.75 3.39 18.92
CA VAL A 523 26.65 2.79 17.58
C VAL A 523 25.33 3.16 16.91
N LEU A 524 24.22 3.16 17.65
CA LEU A 524 22.93 3.66 17.16
C LEU A 524 23.05 5.14 16.78
N LEU A 525 23.54 6.01 17.65
CA LEU A 525 23.71 7.45 17.34
C LEU A 525 24.63 7.68 16.13
N ALA A 526 25.63 6.83 15.89
CA ALA A 526 26.44 6.90 14.67
C ALA A 526 25.61 6.64 13.39
N ALA A 527 24.53 5.87 13.45
CA ALA A 527 23.60 5.70 12.32
C ALA A 527 22.69 6.91 12.09
N ALA A 528 22.46 7.74 13.11
CA ALA A 528 21.79 9.04 12.96
C ALA A 528 22.68 10.06 12.21
N ALA A 529 24.00 9.91 12.22
CA ALA A 529 24.91 10.72 11.40
C ALA A 529 24.72 10.52 9.88
N GLY A 530 24.06 9.41 9.47
CA GLY A 530 23.69 9.14 8.08
C GLY A 530 22.48 9.93 7.57
N THR A 531 21.86 10.77 8.40
CA THR A 531 20.64 11.55 8.06
C THR A 531 20.87 12.55 6.93
N GLY A 532 21.99 13.29 6.97
CA GLY A 532 22.33 14.26 5.92
C GLY A 532 23.08 13.68 4.72
N ALA A 533 23.25 12.36 4.66
CA ALA A 533 23.85 11.69 3.51
C ALA A 533 22.79 11.48 2.41
N ALA A 534 23.21 11.42 1.15
CA ALA A 534 22.31 11.05 0.05
C ALA A 534 21.88 9.58 0.19
N HIS A 535 20.59 9.29 0.02
CA HIS A 535 20.02 7.93 0.07
C HIS A 535 19.79 7.39 -1.35
N ASN A 536 20.81 7.56 -2.19
CA ASN A 536 20.76 7.27 -3.61
C ASN A 536 21.36 5.92 -4.00
N GLY A 537 21.80 5.13 -3.00
CA GLY A 537 22.32 3.79 -3.21
C GLY A 537 21.23 2.80 -3.66
N PRO A 538 21.59 1.77 -4.44
CA PRO A 538 20.62 0.79 -4.96
C PRO A 538 19.89 -0.02 -3.89
N LEU A 539 20.42 -0.04 -2.67
CA LEU A 539 19.88 -0.76 -1.52
C LEU A 539 19.43 0.17 -0.40
N ASP A 540 19.50 1.49 -0.58
CA ASP A 540 19.18 2.44 0.49
C ASP A 540 17.70 2.38 0.88
N TRP A 541 16.82 1.83 0.03
CA TRP A 541 15.44 1.49 0.38
C TRP A 541 15.30 0.57 1.61
N LEU A 542 16.37 -0.13 2.02
CA LEU A 542 16.41 -0.95 3.24
C LEU A 542 16.74 -0.15 4.51
N VAL A 543 17.19 1.10 4.39
CA VAL A 543 17.59 1.94 5.53
C VAL A 543 16.49 2.06 6.59
N PRO A 544 15.22 2.37 6.25
CA PRO A 544 14.16 2.46 7.25
C PRO A 544 13.96 1.13 8.00
N ALA A 545 13.91 0.00 7.29
CA ALA A 545 13.72 -1.31 7.90
C ALA A 545 14.89 -1.71 8.84
N ALA A 546 16.12 -1.39 8.46
CA ALA A 546 17.30 -1.63 9.29
C ALA A 546 17.29 -0.78 10.57
N LEU A 547 16.88 0.50 10.49
CA LEU A 547 16.72 1.36 11.67
C LEU A 547 15.60 0.88 12.60
N ARG A 548 14.48 0.37 12.05
CA ARG A 548 13.42 -0.26 12.85
C ARG A 548 13.93 -1.48 13.60
N ALA A 549 14.72 -2.33 12.93
CA ALA A 549 15.35 -3.48 13.57
C ALA A 549 16.27 -3.04 14.71
N ALA A 550 17.13 -2.04 14.47
CA ALA A 550 18.04 -1.50 15.49
C ALA A 550 17.29 -0.97 16.72
N GLU A 551 16.28 -0.13 16.51
CA GLU A 551 15.50 0.46 17.59
C GLU A 551 14.76 -0.60 18.41
N PHE A 552 14.08 -1.54 17.75
CA PHE A 552 13.26 -2.54 18.44
C PHE A 552 14.14 -3.50 19.23
N LEU A 553 15.22 -4.00 18.63
CA LEU A 553 16.16 -4.88 19.31
C LEU A 553 16.84 -4.18 20.49
N PHE A 554 17.17 -2.89 20.35
CA PHE A 554 17.75 -2.11 21.45
C PHE A 554 16.75 -1.94 22.60
N ALA A 555 15.50 -1.58 22.31
CA ALA A 555 14.45 -1.46 23.32
C ALA A 555 14.18 -2.79 24.04
N VAL A 556 14.15 -3.90 23.30
CA VAL A 556 14.02 -5.26 23.87
C VAL A 556 15.20 -5.57 24.78
N ALA A 557 16.43 -5.34 24.32
CA ALA A 557 17.63 -5.58 25.12
C ALA A 557 17.64 -4.76 26.42
N VAL A 558 17.36 -3.46 26.34
CA VAL A 558 17.28 -2.58 27.53
C VAL A 558 16.20 -3.06 28.50
N GLY A 559 15.02 -3.43 27.98
CA GLY A 559 13.94 -3.98 28.78
C GLY A 559 14.34 -5.26 29.53
N VAL A 560 14.99 -6.19 28.83
CA VAL A 560 15.46 -7.46 29.43
C VAL A 560 16.57 -7.22 30.46
N ILE A 561 17.55 -6.35 30.17
CA ILE A 561 18.63 -5.98 31.10
C ILE A 561 18.06 -5.35 32.37
N GLY A 562 17.09 -4.45 32.21
CA GLY A 562 16.43 -3.77 33.32
C GLY A 562 15.43 -4.62 34.10
N GLY A 563 15.24 -5.90 33.75
CA GLY A 563 14.27 -6.77 34.40
C GLY A 563 12.82 -6.32 34.22
N ALA A 564 12.52 -5.59 33.14
CA ALA A 564 11.16 -5.15 32.87
C ALA A 564 10.24 -6.34 32.55
N PRO A 565 8.98 -6.33 33.00
CA PRO A 565 8.03 -7.39 32.65
C PRO A 565 7.91 -7.55 31.13
N ALA A 566 7.92 -8.79 30.63
CA ALA A 566 7.94 -9.04 29.20
C ALA A 566 6.71 -8.48 28.46
N TRP A 567 5.54 -8.45 29.11
CA TRP A 567 4.33 -7.80 28.57
C TRP A 567 4.49 -6.29 28.40
N LEU A 568 5.30 -5.64 29.25
CA LEU A 568 5.58 -4.21 29.16
C LEU A 568 6.54 -3.91 28.00
N ILE A 569 7.56 -4.75 27.83
CA ILE A 569 8.46 -4.68 26.66
C ILE A 569 7.63 -4.87 25.38
N PHE A 570 6.76 -5.88 25.35
CA PHE A 570 5.84 -6.10 24.24
C PHE A 570 4.97 -4.86 23.98
N GLY A 571 4.34 -4.29 25.02
CA GLY A 571 3.49 -3.11 24.89
C GLY A 571 4.22 -1.90 24.33
N TYR A 572 5.45 -1.64 24.79
CA TYR A 572 6.28 -0.56 24.26
C TYR A 572 6.63 -0.78 22.77
N VAL A 573 7.11 -1.98 22.41
CA VAL A 573 7.43 -2.29 21.00
C VAL A 573 6.18 -2.24 20.14
N PHE A 574 5.02 -2.69 20.65
CA PHE A 574 3.74 -2.59 19.96
C PHE A 574 3.38 -1.13 19.64
N VAL A 575 3.51 -0.21 20.60
CA VAL A 575 3.29 1.22 20.34
C VAL A 575 4.25 1.75 19.27
N LEU A 576 5.53 1.35 19.30
CA LEU A 576 6.46 1.68 18.23
C LEU A 576 6.01 1.10 16.88
N THR A 577 5.48 -0.11 16.83
CA THR A 577 4.96 -0.67 15.57
C THR A 577 3.82 0.17 15.01
N LEU A 578 2.86 0.61 15.85
CA LEU A 578 1.74 1.45 15.44
C LEU A 578 2.24 2.78 14.84
N HIS A 579 3.19 3.42 15.51
CA HIS A 579 3.83 4.65 15.04
C HIS A 579 4.48 4.48 13.66
N HIS A 580 5.24 3.40 13.45
CA HIS A 580 5.92 3.17 12.18
C HIS A 580 4.98 2.71 11.06
N TYR A 581 3.93 1.96 11.37
CA TYR A 581 2.91 1.60 10.39
C TYR A 581 2.08 2.80 9.96
N ASP A 582 1.85 3.79 10.83
CA ASP A 582 1.19 5.04 10.44
C ASP A 582 1.99 5.77 9.33
N LEU A 583 3.32 5.84 9.49
CA LEU A 583 4.20 6.44 8.49
C LEU A 583 4.14 5.68 7.15
N VAL A 584 4.13 4.35 7.18
CA VAL A 584 4.03 3.52 5.97
C VAL A 584 2.65 3.66 5.31
N ALA A 585 1.57 3.60 6.08
CA ALA A 585 0.21 3.73 5.57
C ALA A 585 -0.01 5.10 4.89
N ARG A 586 0.63 6.14 5.42
CA ARG A 586 0.63 7.48 4.81
C ARG A 586 1.51 7.56 3.58
N LEU A 587 2.70 6.94 3.58
CA LEU A 587 3.58 6.87 2.41
C LEU A 587 2.89 6.21 1.21
N GLU A 588 2.30 5.02 1.40
CA GLU A 588 1.62 4.26 0.34
C GLU A 588 0.48 5.07 -0.30
N LYS A 589 -0.14 5.96 0.47
CA LYS A 589 -1.25 6.82 0.05
C LYS A 589 -0.84 8.25 -0.27
N ARG A 590 0.47 8.53 -0.28
CA ARG A 590 1.07 9.86 -0.52
C ARG A 590 0.46 10.96 0.35
N GLN A 591 0.18 10.61 1.60
CA GLN A 591 -0.35 11.54 2.59
C GLN A 591 0.79 12.29 3.27
N PRO A 592 0.52 13.52 3.77
CA PRO A 592 1.52 14.27 4.53
C PRO A 592 1.89 13.55 5.83
N ALA A 593 2.99 14.00 6.43
CA ALA A 593 3.42 13.53 7.74
C ALA A 593 2.30 13.61 8.79
N PRO A 594 2.27 12.68 9.77
CA PRO A 594 1.33 12.76 10.87
C PRO A 594 1.48 14.08 11.63
N PRO A 595 0.38 14.74 12.05
CA PRO A 595 0.46 15.82 13.02
C PRO A 595 1.25 15.39 14.26
N LEU A 596 1.97 16.30 14.91
CA LEU A 596 2.76 16.02 16.11
C LEU A 596 3.94 15.05 15.92
N HIS A 597 4.27 14.65 14.68
CA HIS A 597 5.39 13.74 14.43
C HIS A 597 6.72 14.25 15.03
N SER A 598 6.99 15.57 14.96
CA SER A 598 8.20 16.16 15.57
C SER A 598 8.29 16.00 17.09
N ALA A 599 7.19 15.70 17.78
CA ALA A 599 7.16 15.45 19.22
C ALA A 599 7.49 13.99 19.58
N THR A 600 7.58 13.06 18.63
CA THR A 600 7.82 11.62 18.90
C THR A 600 9.27 11.31 19.30
N LEU A 601 10.12 12.35 19.38
CA LEU A 601 11.56 12.32 19.72
C LEU A 601 12.46 11.64 18.69
N GLY A 602 11.90 11.04 17.63
CA GLY A 602 12.62 10.18 16.70
C GLY A 602 13.17 8.91 17.35
N TRP A 603 13.64 7.98 16.53
CA TRP A 603 14.16 6.69 17.01
C TRP A 603 15.40 6.88 17.91
N GLU A 604 16.20 7.90 17.67
CA GLU A 604 17.42 8.15 18.42
C GLU A 604 17.14 8.81 19.77
N GLY A 605 16.19 9.78 19.83
CA GLY A 605 15.80 10.40 21.09
C GLY A 605 15.14 9.40 22.04
N ARG A 606 14.27 8.52 21.51
CA ARG A 606 13.69 7.41 22.27
C ARG A 606 14.74 6.44 22.79
N SER A 607 15.73 6.09 21.97
CA SER A 607 16.83 5.21 22.37
C SER A 607 17.68 5.83 23.49
N VAL A 608 17.96 7.14 23.43
CA VAL A 608 18.67 7.85 24.50
C VAL A 608 17.87 7.82 25.81
N VAL A 609 16.56 8.13 25.76
CA VAL A 609 15.70 8.09 26.95
C VAL A 609 15.71 6.70 27.59
N LEU A 610 15.57 5.64 26.79
CA LEU A 610 15.63 4.27 27.29
C LEU A 610 16.98 3.95 27.94
N ALA A 611 18.09 4.32 27.31
CA ALA A 611 19.42 4.10 27.88
C ALA A 611 19.61 4.84 29.22
N LEU A 612 19.13 6.08 29.33
CA LEU A 612 19.16 6.85 30.58
C LEU A 612 18.33 6.18 31.68
N THR A 613 17.16 5.65 31.34
CA THR A 613 16.33 4.91 32.31
C THR A 613 16.99 3.60 32.75
N ALA A 614 17.78 2.97 31.86
CA ALA A 614 18.63 1.84 32.20
C ALA A 614 19.71 2.24 33.21
N ILE A 615 20.48 3.28 32.90
CA ILE A 615 21.55 3.78 33.78
C ILE A 615 21.00 4.17 35.16
N ALA A 616 19.81 4.76 35.19
CA ALA A 616 19.13 5.16 36.43
C ALA A 616 18.43 3.99 37.17
N GLY A 617 18.40 2.78 36.61
CA GLY A 617 17.77 1.61 37.24
C GLY A 617 16.24 1.65 37.26
N ILE A 618 15.61 2.43 36.38
CA ILE A 618 14.15 2.67 36.34
C ILE A 618 13.53 2.27 34.99
N VAL A 619 14.07 1.24 34.33
CA VAL A 619 13.68 0.83 32.96
C VAL A 619 12.18 0.59 32.81
N SER A 620 11.53 -0.09 33.75
CA SER A 620 10.08 -0.33 33.70
C SER A 620 9.28 0.97 33.69
N ILE A 621 9.67 1.95 34.52
CA ILE A 621 9.03 3.28 34.53
C ILE A 621 9.31 4.00 33.21
N GLY A 622 10.54 3.90 32.70
CA GLY A 622 10.95 4.46 31.41
C GLY A 622 10.11 3.94 30.25
N LEU A 623 10.01 2.61 30.10
CA LEU A 623 9.22 1.95 29.06
C LEU A 623 7.73 2.32 29.16
N ALA A 624 7.15 2.29 30.37
CA ALA A 624 5.75 2.65 30.57
C ALA A 624 5.49 4.12 30.21
N THR A 625 6.31 5.03 30.72
CA THR A 625 6.14 6.48 30.51
C THR A 625 6.33 6.84 29.03
N LEU A 626 7.40 6.34 28.40
CA LEU A 626 7.67 6.62 26.99
C LEU A 626 6.64 5.95 26.08
N GLY A 627 6.20 4.73 26.40
CA GLY A 627 5.14 4.04 25.68
C GLY A 627 3.79 4.76 25.76
N ILE A 628 3.38 5.19 26.95
CA ILE A 628 2.15 5.99 27.14
C ILE A 628 2.25 7.32 26.41
N TYR A 629 3.40 8.01 26.52
CA TYR A 629 3.66 9.27 25.81
C TYR A 629 3.45 9.12 24.30
N LEU A 630 4.06 8.11 23.69
CA LEU A 630 3.93 7.85 22.26
C LEU A 630 2.52 7.43 21.87
N LEU A 631 1.84 6.63 22.70
CA LEU A 631 0.46 6.24 22.45
C LEU A 631 -0.48 7.46 22.47
N VAL A 632 -0.31 8.37 23.43
CA VAL A 632 -1.08 9.61 23.51
C VAL A 632 -0.82 10.49 22.29
N LEU A 633 0.45 10.64 21.88
CA LEU A 633 0.79 11.39 20.66
C LEU A 633 0.20 10.76 19.42
N PHE A 634 0.27 9.43 19.28
CA PHE A 634 -0.31 8.69 18.16
C PHE A 634 -1.82 8.91 18.10
N VAL A 635 -2.54 8.70 19.20
CA VAL A 635 -4.00 8.91 19.25
C VAL A 635 -4.36 10.37 18.95
N ALA A 636 -3.65 11.33 19.54
CA ALA A 636 -3.87 12.75 19.27
C ALA A 636 -3.60 13.10 17.80
N SER A 637 -2.54 12.54 17.21
CA SER A 637 -2.19 12.72 15.79
C SER A 637 -3.28 12.17 14.87
N VAL A 638 -3.79 10.98 15.16
CA VAL A 638 -4.91 10.34 14.44
C VAL A 638 -6.16 11.22 14.54
N VAL A 639 -6.53 11.67 15.74
CA VAL A 639 -7.68 12.56 15.94
C VAL A 639 -7.52 13.85 15.13
N LEU A 640 -6.34 14.48 15.20
CA LEU A 640 -6.05 15.71 14.48
C LEU A 640 -6.11 15.53 12.96
N ALA A 641 -5.48 14.47 12.44
CA ALA A 641 -5.38 14.23 11.00
C ALA A 641 -6.73 13.91 10.36
N TRP A 642 -7.59 13.18 11.06
CA TRP A 642 -8.78 12.58 10.47
C TRP A 642 -10.09 13.27 10.85
N PHE A 643 -10.16 13.90 12.03
CA PHE A 643 -11.40 14.49 12.54
C PHE A 643 -11.34 16.01 12.69
N VAL A 644 -10.16 16.59 12.98
CA VAL A 644 -10.02 18.04 13.22
C VAL A 644 -9.55 18.80 11.98
N ARG A 645 -8.53 18.29 11.29
CA ARG A 645 -7.93 18.90 10.10
C ARG A 645 -7.75 17.87 9.00
N PRO A 646 -8.83 17.41 8.34
CA PRO A 646 -8.71 16.50 7.21
C PRO A 646 -7.82 17.15 6.15
N SER A 647 -6.61 16.63 5.99
CA SER A 647 -5.59 17.19 5.11
C SER A 647 -6.16 17.31 3.69
N ARG A 648 -6.16 18.51 3.13
CA ARG A 648 -6.26 18.71 1.68
C ARG A 648 -4.89 18.33 1.10
N PRO A 649 -4.81 17.56 -0.01
CA PRO A 649 -3.52 17.25 -0.62
C PRO A 649 -2.82 18.57 -0.98
N THR A 650 -1.65 18.82 -0.40
CA THR A 650 -0.72 19.84 -0.86
C THR A 650 0.50 19.10 -1.39
N ARG A 651 0.85 19.40 -2.65
CA ARG A 651 2.02 18.86 -3.35
C ARG A 651 3.29 19.09 -2.51
N ALA A 652 4.16 18.08 -2.41
CA ALA A 652 5.57 18.33 -2.12
C ALA A 652 6.16 19.11 -3.31
N PRO A 653 6.89 20.22 -3.09
CA PRO A 653 7.44 21.01 -4.19
C PRO A 653 8.28 20.10 -5.10
N ALA A 654 8.03 20.18 -6.41
CA ALA A 654 8.86 19.53 -7.40
C ALA A 654 10.28 20.06 -7.20
N GLY A 655 11.22 19.16 -6.90
CA GLY A 655 12.64 19.51 -6.85
C GLY A 655 12.99 20.23 -8.13
N THR A 656 13.34 21.51 -8.01
CA THR A 656 13.91 22.28 -9.10
C THR A 656 15.14 21.54 -9.58
N ARG A 657 15.07 20.96 -10.78
CA ARG A 657 16.26 20.62 -11.56
C ARG A 657 16.97 21.95 -11.86
N GLN A 658 17.79 22.42 -10.91
CA GLN A 658 18.84 23.35 -11.27
C GLN A 658 19.87 22.55 -12.05
N GLY A 659 19.88 22.77 -13.36
CA GLY A 659 21.02 22.40 -14.18
C GLY A 659 22.24 23.12 -13.63
N ALA A 660 23.16 22.38 -13.04
CA ALA A 660 24.53 22.83 -12.92
C ALA A 660 25.21 22.52 -14.26
N THR A 661 25.26 23.54 -15.11
CA THR A 661 26.30 23.66 -16.12
C THR A 661 27.66 23.73 -15.44
N LEU A 662 28.59 22.92 -15.98
CA LEU A 662 30.05 22.80 -15.72
C LEU A 662 30.46 21.88 -14.56
#